data_AF-A0A1N6GFW0-F1
#
_entry.id   AF-A0A1N6GFW0-F1
#
_cell.length_a   1.000
_cell.length_b   1.000
_cell.length_c   1.000
_cell.angle_alpha   90.00
_cell.angle_beta   90.00
_cell.angle_gamma   90.00
#
_symmetry.space_group_name_H-M   'P 1'
#
loop_
_entity.id
_entity.type
_entity.pdbx_description
1 polymer ?
#
loop_
_entity_poly.entity_id
_entity_poly.type
_entity_poly.pdbx_seq_one_letter_code
_entity_poly.pdbx_strand_id
1 'polypeptide(L)'
;MKTRVLTFLIVLISISAFSQGVIRGRIINPSNGEPVAFANVLVLETEYGAISDEEGNYIIESIPPGLYNVRASFVGYKTETRYEVRVTLAKSVQLDFELTEDASELGEVVVSSEFSRSEETPLSVRKLNSNEIERYPGGNRDISRVIQALPGVASTPSFRNDILIRGGAPNENKFFVDEIEVPVINHFSTQGSSGGPVGLLNVNLIKNVDLIAGGFPANRMDALSSFFEIQLKEGNRESMQTQLTLGASELTLSNEGPIGEKTTYLVSARRSYLQGLFKVLGLPFLPTFNDFQVKTTTKLNDKTELTFIGVGAIDQFELNQDIPEDESEEELENRLYLLDVLPVQSQWNYTTGLKLKRFRENGFWTFVLSRNMLNNEAEKYFRNEESSESNLLYRYISQESENKFRAENSIFGNGYTLKYGINYEYSRYYIKNFDRATLANSSEVIDVESTSNFNQYGAFISGTKYSSDERLLVSGGIRIDGSDFGKTAQNPLNQFSPRVSISYQLKPNLFATANAGIYYQKPPYTVLGYRNNSGELVNQNTDVRFIQNNQLIAGLEFLAPQRNRRFTMEAFYKKYKNYPSSIRNGIALANLGADFGVIGNEPVESNAEGRAFGLEFLAQQRLFNNFYGIASLTLVRSEFTNPNTEGFIPSSWDNKVILSLTAGKRFNKNWELGGRWRFLGGTPYTPYDVEESSLISNWDLRGQPILDFNQINTQRLSAFHQLDLRVDKKYYFPKWSLNWYVDIQNAYNYEAEQPDLLVPVRDENGDIKVDPNDPSRYQLKFIENTAGTILPTVGIIVEF
;
A
#
# COMPACT_ATOMS: atom_id res chain seq x y z
N MET A 1 -5.71 -43.09 -40.46
CA MET A 1 -5.33 -42.09 -39.41
C MET A 1 -6.30 -40.93 -39.23
N LYS A 2 -7.45 -40.85 -39.93
CA LYS A 2 -8.46 -39.80 -39.70
C LYS A 2 -9.63 -40.21 -38.79
N THR A 3 -9.68 -41.46 -38.34
CA THR A 3 -10.82 -42.03 -37.58
C THR A 3 -10.59 -42.11 -36.07
N ARG A 4 -9.36 -41.86 -35.56
CA ARG A 4 -9.07 -41.83 -34.11
C ARG A 4 -9.25 -40.45 -33.46
N VAL A 5 -9.31 -39.37 -34.25
CA VAL A 5 -9.57 -38.00 -33.74
C VAL A 5 -11.06 -37.80 -33.45
N LEU A 6 -11.95 -38.50 -34.17
CA LEU A 6 -13.40 -38.40 -33.96
C LEU A 6 -13.88 -39.18 -32.72
N THR A 7 -13.17 -40.25 -32.33
CA THR A 7 -13.49 -41.03 -31.11
C THR A 7 -13.04 -40.32 -29.83
N PHE A 8 -12.01 -39.46 -29.90
CA PHE A 8 -11.63 -38.60 -28.76
C PHE A 8 -12.59 -37.41 -28.57
N LEU A 9 -13.31 -37.01 -29.63
CA LEU A 9 -14.28 -35.92 -29.58
C LEU A 9 -15.68 -36.34 -29.10
N ILE A 10 -16.02 -37.63 -29.15
CA ILE A 10 -17.37 -38.14 -28.85
C ILE A 10 -17.50 -38.69 -27.41
N VAL A 11 -16.40 -38.95 -26.70
CA VAL A 11 -16.43 -39.34 -25.27
C VAL A 11 -16.55 -38.13 -24.33
N LEU A 12 -16.52 -36.90 -24.85
CA LEU A 12 -16.75 -35.65 -24.09
C LEU A 12 -18.24 -35.26 -23.94
N ILE A 13 -19.18 -36.07 -24.45
CA ILE A 13 -20.63 -35.77 -24.42
C ILE A 13 -21.38 -36.73 -23.47
N SER A 14 -20.79 -37.06 -22.32
CA SER A 14 -21.44 -37.89 -21.31
C SER A 14 -21.61 -37.11 -20.01
N ILE A 15 -22.85 -36.64 -19.81
CA ILE A 15 -23.46 -36.22 -18.54
C ILE A 15 -22.80 -34.96 -17.95
N SER A 16 -23.20 -33.80 -18.49
CA SER A 16 -23.32 -32.59 -17.67
C SER A 16 -24.44 -32.84 -16.66
N ALA A 17 -24.11 -33.48 -15.53
CA ALA A 17 -24.80 -33.10 -14.30
C ALA A 17 -24.62 -31.59 -14.20
N PHE A 18 -25.72 -30.86 -13.99
CA PHE A 18 -25.65 -29.43 -13.73
C PHE A 18 -24.81 -29.26 -12.45
N SER A 19 -23.48 -29.15 -12.59
CA SER A 19 -22.69 -28.51 -11.56
C SER A 19 -23.30 -27.12 -11.45
N GLN A 20 -23.83 -26.85 -10.28
CA GLN A 20 -24.40 -25.56 -9.95
C GLN A 20 -23.50 -24.98 -8.85
N GLY A 21 -23.33 -23.67 -8.88
CA GLY A 21 -22.54 -22.98 -7.87
C GLY A 21 -23.16 -23.13 -6.50
N VAL A 22 -22.29 -23.24 -5.50
CA VAL A 22 -22.68 -23.37 -4.10
C VAL A 22 -22.08 -22.21 -3.32
N ILE A 23 -22.90 -21.51 -2.54
CA ILE A 23 -22.43 -20.58 -1.51
C ILE A 23 -22.69 -21.24 -0.18
N ARG A 24 -21.69 -21.24 0.70
CA ARG A 24 -21.84 -21.76 2.06
C ARG A 24 -21.02 -20.94 3.02
N GLY A 25 -21.35 -21.01 4.29
CA GLY A 25 -20.56 -20.35 5.32
C GLY A 25 -21.16 -20.51 6.68
N ARG A 26 -20.63 -19.74 7.62
CA ARG A 26 -21.12 -19.66 8.99
C ARG A 26 -21.43 -18.22 9.37
N ILE A 27 -22.46 -18.06 10.18
CA ILE A 27 -22.90 -16.78 10.72
C ILE A 27 -22.58 -16.76 12.20
N ILE A 28 -21.81 -15.76 12.63
CA ILE A 28 -21.41 -15.60 14.03
C ILE A 28 -21.72 -14.20 14.54
N ASN A 29 -21.88 -14.08 15.85
CA ASN A 29 -21.86 -12.81 16.54
C ASN A 29 -20.39 -12.40 16.76
N PRO A 30 -19.91 -11.27 16.22
CA PRO A 30 -18.51 -10.86 16.30
C PRO A 30 -18.06 -10.49 17.73
N SER A 31 -19.00 -10.22 18.64
CA SER A 31 -18.71 -9.79 20.01
C SER A 31 -18.29 -10.96 20.92
N ASN A 32 -18.90 -12.12 20.73
CA ASN A 32 -18.73 -13.29 21.62
C ASN A 32 -18.34 -14.59 20.87
N GLY A 33 -18.36 -14.57 19.53
CA GLY A 33 -18.02 -15.72 18.68
C GLY A 33 -19.11 -16.79 18.60
N GLU A 34 -20.28 -16.55 19.18
CA GLU A 34 -21.39 -17.51 19.18
C GLU A 34 -22.06 -17.60 17.81
N PRO A 35 -22.57 -18.78 17.42
CA PRO A 35 -23.31 -18.93 16.17
C PRO A 35 -24.64 -18.19 16.22
N VAL A 36 -25.02 -17.58 15.09
CA VAL A 36 -26.37 -17.01 14.92
C VAL A 36 -27.22 -18.04 14.20
N ALA A 37 -28.00 -18.79 15.00
CA ALA A 37 -28.90 -19.81 14.49
C ALA A 37 -30.13 -19.21 13.80
N PHE A 38 -30.65 -19.91 12.79
CA PHE A 38 -31.88 -19.57 12.07
C PHE A 38 -31.89 -18.20 11.38
N ALA A 39 -30.72 -17.64 11.10
CA ALA A 39 -30.56 -16.43 10.31
C ALA A 39 -30.84 -16.70 8.83
N ASN A 40 -31.55 -15.78 8.18
CA ASN A 40 -31.86 -15.86 6.76
C ASN A 40 -30.65 -15.40 5.94
N VAL A 41 -30.24 -16.19 4.95
CA VAL A 41 -29.24 -15.82 3.94
C VAL A 41 -29.89 -15.82 2.57
N LEU A 42 -29.92 -14.66 1.92
CA LEU A 42 -30.58 -14.46 0.63
C LEU A 42 -29.59 -13.97 -0.43
N VAL A 43 -29.64 -14.55 -1.63
CA VAL A 43 -28.99 -14.01 -2.82
C VAL A 43 -29.92 -12.95 -3.43
N LEU A 44 -29.54 -11.68 -3.32
CA LEU A 44 -30.37 -10.54 -3.71
C LEU A 44 -30.72 -10.59 -5.21
N GLU A 45 -31.93 -10.12 -5.54
CA GLU A 45 -32.50 -10.12 -6.90
C GLU A 45 -32.71 -11.53 -7.49
N THR A 46 -32.73 -12.56 -6.66
CA THR A 46 -33.01 -13.96 -7.04
C THR A 46 -33.91 -14.66 -6.03
N GLU A 47 -34.30 -15.90 -6.31
CA GLU A 47 -35.04 -16.76 -5.38
C GLU A 47 -34.13 -17.66 -4.52
N TYR A 48 -32.81 -17.59 -4.70
CA TYR A 48 -31.86 -18.44 -3.97
C TYR A 48 -31.64 -17.92 -2.55
N GLY A 49 -31.73 -18.83 -1.57
CA GLY A 49 -31.46 -18.53 -0.17
C GLY A 49 -31.40 -19.78 0.69
N ALA A 50 -30.97 -19.60 1.93
CA ALA A 50 -30.92 -20.64 2.96
C ALA A 50 -31.16 -20.03 4.34
N ILE A 51 -31.37 -20.90 5.33
CA ILE A 51 -31.46 -20.55 6.74
C ILE A 51 -30.29 -21.23 7.45
N SER A 52 -29.64 -20.54 8.39
CA SER A 52 -28.57 -21.16 9.18
C SER A 52 -29.08 -22.19 10.19
N ASP A 53 -28.30 -23.24 10.42
CA ASP A 53 -28.54 -24.27 11.45
C ASP A 53 -28.23 -23.77 12.87
N GLU A 54 -28.33 -24.65 13.87
CA GLU A 54 -28.07 -24.34 15.29
C GLU A 54 -26.61 -23.91 15.53
N GLU A 55 -25.69 -24.41 14.72
CA GLU A 55 -24.27 -24.05 14.72
C GLU A 55 -23.97 -22.83 13.83
N GLY A 56 -24.99 -22.21 13.25
CA GLY A 56 -24.90 -21.01 12.41
C GLY A 56 -24.40 -21.28 10.99
N ASN A 57 -24.26 -22.53 10.55
CA ASN A 57 -23.83 -22.87 9.19
C ASN A 57 -25.01 -22.81 8.22
N TYR A 58 -24.74 -22.46 6.97
CA TYR A 58 -25.74 -22.45 5.91
C TYR A 58 -25.14 -22.90 4.58
N ILE A 59 -25.99 -23.43 3.68
CA ILE A 59 -25.61 -23.82 2.32
C ILE A 59 -26.72 -23.39 1.36
N ILE A 60 -26.38 -22.61 0.34
CA ILE A 60 -27.23 -22.25 -0.78
C ILE A 60 -26.69 -22.97 -2.01
N GLU A 61 -27.47 -23.91 -2.51
CA GLU A 61 -27.13 -24.71 -3.69
C GLU A 61 -27.80 -24.16 -4.94
N SER A 62 -27.46 -24.74 -6.09
CA SER A 62 -28.17 -24.47 -7.33
C SER A 62 -28.01 -23.07 -7.93
N ILE A 63 -26.98 -22.31 -7.54
CA ILE A 63 -26.78 -20.94 -8.00
C ILE A 63 -26.04 -20.93 -9.36
N PRO A 64 -26.59 -20.28 -10.40
CA PRO A 64 -25.88 -20.12 -11.66
C PRO A 64 -24.56 -19.35 -11.49
N PRO A 65 -23.54 -19.56 -12.34
CA PRO A 65 -22.30 -18.79 -12.27
C PRO A 65 -22.53 -17.31 -12.51
N GLY A 66 -21.93 -16.46 -11.68
CA GLY A 66 -22.16 -15.02 -11.74
C GLY A 66 -21.50 -14.26 -10.60
N LEU A 67 -21.76 -12.96 -10.56
CA LEU A 67 -21.47 -12.11 -9.39
C LEU A 67 -22.81 -11.73 -8.77
N TYR A 68 -22.95 -11.98 -7.48
CA TYR A 68 -24.19 -11.75 -6.73
C TYR A 68 -23.93 -10.94 -5.47
N ASN A 69 -24.96 -10.27 -4.97
CA ASN A 69 -24.95 -9.72 -3.62
C ASN A 69 -25.70 -10.70 -2.72
N VAL A 70 -25.13 -11.04 -1.56
CA VAL A 70 -25.67 -12.03 -0.62
C VAL A 70 -25.87 -11.35 0.72
N ARG A 71 -27.05 -11.48 1.30
CA ARG A 71 -27.45 -10.80 2.54
C ARG A 71 -27.76 -11.80 3.63
N ALA A 72 -27.18 -11.61 4.82
CA ALA A 72 -27.57 -12.31 6.03
C ALA A 72 -28.34 -11.36 6.96
N SER A 73 -29.43 -11.85 7.54
CA SER A 73 -30.29 -11.07 8.45
C SER A 73 -30.95 -11.97 9.49
N PHE A 74 -31.07 -11.46 10.72
CA PHE A 74 -31.80 -12.11 11.80
C PHE A 74 -32.45 -11.05 12.70
N VAL A 75 -33.56 -11.40 13.35
CA VAL A 75 -34.26 -10.47 14.24
C VAL A 75 -33.38 -10.14 15.44
N GLY A 76 -33.28 -8.86 15.79
CA GLY A 76 -32.38 -8.38 16.84
C GLY A 76 -30.92 -8.25 16.41
N TYR A 77 -30.63 -8.34 15.11
CA TYR A 77 -29.29 -8.16 14.54
C TYR A 77 -29.29 -7.20 13.36
N LYS A 78 -28.19 -6.46 13.19
CA LYS A 78 -27.96 -5.62 12.03
C LYS A 78 -27.72 -6.49 10.80
N THR A 79 -28.46 -6.20 9.73
CA THR A 79 -28.37 -6.93 8.46
C THR A 79 -27.03 -6.67 7.77
N GLU A 80 -26.31 -7.73 7.43
CA GLU A 80 -25.04 -7.66 6.72
C GLU A 80 -25.20 -8.13 5.28
N THR A 81 -24.68 -7.36 4.31
CA THR A 81 -24.68 -7.75 2.89
C THR A 81 -23.23 -7.86 2.40
N ARG A 82 -22.89 -8.99 1.77
CA ARG A 82 -21.66 -9.26 1.04
C ARG A 82 -21.92 -8.99 -0.44
N TYR A 83 -21.13 -8.12 -1.03
CA TYR A 83 -21.35 -7.66 -2.39
C TYR A 83 -20.33 -8.26 -3.35
N GLU A 84 -20.73 -8.37 -4.62
CA GLU A 84 -19.89 -8.89 -5.70
C GLU A 84 -19.33 -10.30 -5.40
N VAL A 85 -20.09 -11.15 -4.72
CA VAL A 85 -19.72 -12.54 -4.44
C VAL A 85 -19.67 -13.32 -5.74
N ARG A 86 -18.47 -13.82 -6.09
CA ARG A 86 -18.24 -14.57 -7.32
C ARG A 86 -18.58 -16.04 -7.15
N VAL A 87 -19.62 -16.48 -7.83
CA VAL A 87 -20.05 -17.88 -7.88
C VAL A 87 -19.52 -18.51 -9.17
N THR A 88 -18.83 -19.65 -9.03
CA THR A 88 -18.34 -20.45 -10.16
C THR A 88 -18.88 -21.89 -10.03
N LEU A 89 -18.64 -22.72 -11.06
CA LEU A 89 -18.97 -24.15 -11.01
C LEU A 89 -17.82 -25.03 -10.53
N ALA A 90 -16.60 -24.48 -10.53
CA ALA A 90 -15.39 -25.21 -10.18
C ALA A 90 -15.27 -25.40 -8.66
N LYS A 91 -15.73 -24.39 -7.89
CA LYS A 91 -15.57 -24.35 -6.45
C LYS A 91 -16.77 -23.77 -5.72
N SER A 92 -16.98 -24.24 -4.50
CA SER A 92 -17.88 -23.61 -3.55
C SER A 92 -17.29 -22.30 -3.05
N VAL A 93 -18.16 -21.30 -2.83
CA VAL A 93 -17.79 -20.03 -2.22
C VAL A 93 -17.94 -20.17 -0.71
N GLN A 94 -16.83 -20.03 0.02
CA GLN A 94 -16.86 -19.85 1.47
C GLN A 94 -17.19 -18.38 1.79
N LEU A 95 -18.32 -18.14 2.44
CA LEU A 95 -18.85 -16.81 2.73
C LEU A 95 -19.38 -16.71 4.16
N ASP A 96 -18.52 -16.32 5.08
CA ASP A 96 -18.93 -16.13 6.47
C ASP A 96 -19.51 -14.72 6.72
N PHE A 97 -20.51 -14.65 7.60
CA PHE A 97 -21.16 -13.43 8.04
C PHE A 97 -20.93 -13.18 9.53
N GLU A 98 -20.77 -11.90 9.89
CA GLU A 98 -20.63 -11.40 11.25
C GLU A 98 -21.81 -10.47 11.53
N LEU A 99 -22.84 -10.99 12.21
CA LEU A 99 -24.02 -10.20 12.55
C LEU A 99 -23.85 -9.59 13.95
N THR A 100 -23.81 -8.26 14.01
CA THR A 100 -23.80 -7.52 15.28
C THR A 100 -25.22 -7.38 15.82
N GLU A 101 -25.42 -7.59 17.11
CA GLU A 101 -26.71 -7.36 17.78
C GLU A 101 -27.18 -5.90 17.59
N ASP A 102 -28.50 -5.75 17.44
CA ASP A 102 -29.19 -4.47 17.31
C ASP A 102 -30.02 -4.22 18.57
N ALA A 103 -29.67 -3.17 19.32
CA ALA A 103 -30.33 -2.81 20.58
C ALA A 103 -31.59 -1.95 20.37
N SER A 104 -31.93 -1.61 19.12
CA SER A 104 -33.13 -0.82 18.81
C SER A 104 -34.41 -1.68 18.91
N GLU A 105 -35.36 -1.27 19.76
CA GLU A 105 -36.67 -1.93 19.86
C GLU A 105 -37.44 -1.80 18.53
N LEU A 106 -37.69 -2.93 17.86
CA LEU A 106 -38.74 -3.21 16.84
C LEU A 106 -39.01 -2.17 15.72
N GLY A 107 -38.15 -1.17 15.55
CA GLY A 107 -38.12 -0.28 14.39
C GLY A 107 -37.07 -0.78 13.44
N GLU A 108 -37.48 -1.41 12.33
CA GLU A 108 -36.59 -1.86 11.27
C GLU A 108 -35.90 -0.65 10.61
N VAL A 109 -34.80 -0.16 11.19
CA VAL A 109 -33.95 0.83 10.55
C VAL A 109 -33.01 0.06 9.62
N VAL A 110 -33.51 -0.26 8.42
CA VAL A 110 -32.71 -0.87 7.34
C VAL A 110 -31.64 0.13 6.89
N VAL A 111 -30.51 0.15 7.57
CA VAL A 111 -29.28 0.76 7.07
C VAL A 111 -28.24 -0.34 6.85
N SER A 112 -28.62 -1.33 6.03
CA SER A 112 -27.65 -2.22 5.40
C SER A 112 -27.05 -1.47 4.21
N SER A 113 -25.96 -0.74 4.45
CA SER A 113 -25.18 -0.11 3.39
C SER A 113 -23.87 -0.87 3.22
N GLU A 114 -23.49 -1.10 1.97
CA GLU A 114 -22.21 -1.66 1.55
C GLU A 114 -20.98 -0.89 2.09
N PHE A 115 -21.22 0.37 2.46
CA PHE A 115 -20.25 1.24 3.08
C PHE A 115 -20.38 1.11 4.60
N SER A 116 -19.79 0.04 5.15
CA SER A 116 -19.68 -0.13 6.60
C SER A 116 -18.95 1.08 7.19
N ARG A 117 -19.58 1.78 8.14
CA ARG A 117 -18.97 2.90 8.85
C ARG A 117 -18.18 2.34 10.04
N SER A 118 -16.90 2.68 10.14
CA SER A 118 -16.11 2.38 11.34
C SER A 118 -16.63 3.23 12.52
N GLU A 119 -16.75 2.64 13.71
CA GLU A 119 -17.17 3.39 14.89
C GLU A 119 -16.14 4.44 15.32
N GLU A 120 -14.85 4.14 15.16
CA GLU A 120 -13.77 5.07 15.54
C GLU A 120 -13.51 6.10 14.43
N THR A 121 -13.70 5.71 13.17
CA THR A 121 -13.37 6.54 12.00
C THR A 121 -14.43 6.46 10.89
N PRO A 122 -15.64 7.00 11.09
CA PRO A 122 -16.74 6.75 10.16
C PRO A 122 -16.56 7.43 8.78
N LEU A 123 -15.91 8.60 8.73
CA LEU A 123 -15.80 9.40 7.51
C LEU A 123 -14.57 9.08 6.66
N SER A 124 -13.38 8.90 7.26
CA SER A 124 -12.11 8.82 6.52
C SER A 124 -11.66 7.39 6.20
N VAL A 125 -12.56 6.40 6.29
CA VAL A 125 -12.30 4.99 5.95
C VAL A 125 -12.87 4.63 4.57
N ARG A 126 -12.06 3.99 3.74
CA ARG A 126 -12.42 3.50 2.40
C ARG A 126 -12.08 2.02 2.31
N LYS A 127 -13.09 1.21 1.99
CA LYS A 127 -12.96 -0.24 1.85
C LYS A 127 -12.98 -0.60 0.37
N LEU A 128 -12.00 -1.38 -0.07
CA LEU A 128 -11.92 -1.98 -1.41
C LEU A 128 -11.96 -3.49 -1.27
N ASN A 129 -12.88 -4.15 -1.98
CA ASN A 129 -12.94 -5.61 -2.01
C ASN A 129 -12.03 -6.18 -3.12
N SER A 130 -11.80 -7.50 -3.09
CA SER A 130 -10.92 -8.17 -4.06
C SER A 130 -11.35 -8.04 -5.52
N ASN A 131 -12.65 -8.00 -5.82
CA ASN A 131 -13.12 -7.80 -7.20
C ASN A 131 -12.88 -6.37 -7.68
N GLU A 132 -13.06 -5.37 -6.82
CA GLU A 132 -12.73 -3.97 -7.12
C GLU A 132 -11.25 -3.82 -7.46
N ILE A 133 -10.36 -4.52 -6.75
CA ILE A 133 -8.91 -4.52 -7.00
C ILE A 133 -8.58 -5.27 -8.30
N GLU A 134 -9.15 -6.45 -8.52
CA GLU A 134 -8.86 -7.30 -9.70
C GLU A 134 -9.26 -6.62 -11.02
N ARG A 135 -10.42 -5.95 -11.07
CA ARG A 135 -10.95 -5.35 -12.30
C ARG A 135 -10.45 -3.93 -12.58
N TYR A 136 -9.58 -3.40 -11.72
CA TYR A 136 -9.18 -2.01 -11.78
C TYR A 136 -8.25 -1.75 -13.00
N PRO A 137 -8.64 -0.87 -13.94
CA PRO A 137 -7.82 -0.57 -15.12
C PRO A 137 -6.49 0.07 -14.74
N GLY A 138 -5.40 -0.38 -15.36
CA GLY A 138 -4.05 0.11 -15.06
C GLY A 138 -3.55 -0.18 -13.64
N GLY A 139 -4.23 -1.09 -12.92
CA GLY A 139 -3.81 -1.53 -11.58
C GLY A 139 -2.72 -2.58 -11.60
N ASN A 140 -2.60 -3.35 -12.69
CA ASN A 140 -1.74 -4.55 -12.79
C ASN A 140 -1.79 -5.45 -11.53
N ARG A 141 -2.99 -5.57 -10.92
CA ARG A 141 -3.22 -6.35 -9.70
C ARG A 141 -2.31 -5.94 -8.53
N ASP A 142 -2.00 -4.65 -8.42
CA ASP A 142 -1.21 -4.03 -7.35
C ASP A 142 -2.10 -3.10 -6.51
N ILE A 143 -2.23 -3.41 -5.21
CA ILE A 143 -3.06 -2.66 -4.26
C ILE A 143 -2.66 -1.18 -4.23
N SER A 144 -1.35 -0.89 -4.23
CA SER A 144 -0.79 0.46 -4.14
C SER A 144 -1.22 1.32 -5.33
N ARG A 145 -1.47 0.72 -6.50
CA ARG A 145 -2.01 1.40 -7.69
C ARG A 145 -3.53 1.55 -7.65
N VAL A 146 -4.25 0.58 -7.10
CA VAL A 146 -5.72 0.64 -6.99
C VAL A 146 -6.16 1.74 -6.05
N ILE A 147 -5.49 1.90 -4.91
CA ILE A 147 -5.85 2.92 -3.92
C ILE A 147 -5.71 4.37 -4.45
N GLN A 148 -4.93 4.59 -5.52
CA GLN A 148 -4.82 5.89 -6.21
C GLN A 148 -6.15 6.35 -6.83
N ALA A 149 -7.18 5.48 -6.87
CA ALA A 149 -8.54 5.88 -7.20
C ALA A 149 -9.21 6.72 -6.11
N LEU A 150 -8.74 6.61 -4.88
CA LEU A 150 -9.38 7.16 -3.70
C LEU A 150 -8.96 8.63 -3.49
N PRO A 151 -9.84 9.47 -2.90
CA PRO A 151 -9.51 10.84 -2.60
C PRO A 151 -8.32 10.91 -1.64
N GLY A 152 -7.50 11.94 -1.82
CA GLY A 152 -6.34 12.20 -0.98
C GLY A 152 -5.10 11.44 -1.40
N VAL A 153 -5.19 10.48 -2.32
CA VAL A 153 -4.07 9.62 -2.75
C VAL A 153 -3.46 10.14 -4.06
N ALA A 154 -2.29 10.74 -3.97
CA ALA A 154 -1.49 11.13 -5.13
C ALA A 154 -0.54 10.00 -5.56
N SER A 155 0.00 10.13 -6.76
CA SER A 155 1.05 9.28 -7.32
C SER A 155 2.07 10.14 -8.06
N THR A 156 3.33 9.74 -8.14
CA THR A 156 4.27 10.37 -9.08
C THR A 156 4.05 9.81 -10.49
N PRO A 157 4.27 10.59 -11.57
CA PRO A 157 4.24 10.09 -12.94
C PRO A 157 5.52 9.27 -13.24
N SER A 158 5.77 8.27 -12.42
CA SER A 158 6.93 7.38 -12.50
C SER A 158 6.47 5.91 -12.55
N PHE A 159 7.40 5.00 -12.76
CA PHE A 159 7.12 3.56 -12.71
C PHE A 159 6.86 3.04 -11.29
N ARG A 160 7.11 3.85 -10.25
CA ARG A 160 6.90 3.48 -8.85
C ARG A 160 5.42 3.59 -8.44
N ASN A 161 5.07 2.88 -7.37
CA ASN A 161 3.73 2.82 -6.79
C ASN A 161 3.62 3.52 -5.43
N ASP A 162 4.47 4.53 -5.18
CA ASP A 162 4.49 5.28 -3.92
C ASP A 162 3.09 5.81 -3.53
N ILE A 163 2.79 5.75 -2.24
CA ILE A 163 1.50 6.11 -1.68
C ILE A 163 1.62 7.45 -0.97
N LEU A 164 1.12 8.50 -1.60
CA LEU A 164 1.18 9.87 -1.09
C LEU A 164 -0.20 10.31 -0.62
N ILE A 165 -0.41 10.44 0.69
CA ILE A 165 -1.74 10.74 1.24
C ILE A 165 -1.78 12.13 1.85
N ARG A 166 -2.68 12.98 1.34
CA ARG A 166 -2.93 14.34 1.85
C ARG A 166 -1.66 15.19 1.93
N GLY A 167 -0.77 14.99 0.96
CA GLY A 167 0.51 15.70 0.87
C GLY A 167 1.57 15.29 1.90
N GLY A 168 1.39 14.17 2.58
CA GLY A 168 2.43 13.54 3.41
C GLY A 168 3.37 12.65 2.60
N ALA A 169 4.57 12.42 3.14
CA ALA A 169 5.60 11.62 2.50
C ALA A 169 5.24 10.11 2.46
N PRO A 170 5.83 9.31 1.55
CA PRO A 170 5.50 7.90 1.43
C PRO A 170 5.68 7.09 2.73
N ASN A 171 6.66 7.45 3.55
CA ASN A 171 6.97 6.75 4.81
C ASN A 171 6.02 7.08 5.97
N GLU A 172 4.99 7.89 5.75
CA GLU A 172 3.98 8.21 6.76
C GLU A 172 2.82 7.19 6.82
N ASN A 173 2.90 6.11 6.03
CA ASN A 173 1.87 5.08 5.92
C ASN A 173 2.28 3.79 6.66
N LYS A 174 1.31 3.09 7.25
CA LYS A 174 1.51 1.79 7.90
C LYS A 174 0.58 0.74 7.32
N PHE A 175 1.08 -0.49 7.19
CA PHE A 175 0.35 -1.60 6.58
C PHE A 175 0.21 -2.76 7.57
N PHE A 176 -0.99 -3.31 7.63
CA PHE A 176 -1.34 -4.44 8.49
C PHE A 176 -1.98 -5.53 7.64
N VAL A 177 -1.56 -6.77 7.82
CA VAL A 177 -2.17 -7.96 7.22
C VAL A 177 -2.76 -8.80 8.36
N ASP A 178 -4.08 -8.97 8.39
CA ASP A 178 -4.80 -9.65 9.47
C ASP A 178 -4.41 -9.17 10.89
N GLU A 179 -4.24 -7.85 11.02
CA GLU A 179 -3.82 -7.09 12.21
C GLU A 179 -2.32 -7.17 12.60
N ILE A 180 -1.52 -7.91 11.85
CA ILE A 180 -0.05 -8.00 12.02
C ILE A 180 0.60 -6.96 11.12
N GLU A 181 1.48 -6.12 11.66
CA GLU A 181 2.16 -5.10 10.87
C GLU A 181 3.12 -5.74 9.85
N VAL A 182 3.03 -5.30 8.60
CA VAL A 182 3.91 -5.71 7.49
C VAL A 182 4.57 -4.44 6.93
N PRO A 183 5.75 -4.04 7.42
CA PRO A 183 6.35 -2.75 7.05
C PRO A 183 6.69 -2.61 5.56
N VAL A 184 6.97 -3.73 4.89
CA VAL A 184 7.36 -3.77 3.48
C VAL A 184 6.29 -4.49 2.67
N ILE A 185 5.61 -3.76 1.78
CA ILE A 185 4.57 -4.30 0.90
C ILE A 185 4.93 -4.18 -0.58
N ASN A 186 6.16 -3.83 -0.91
CA ASN A 186 6.65 -3.60 -2.27
C ASN A 186 8.00 -4.29 -2.49
N HIS A 187 8.22 -4.76 -3.71
CA HIS A 187 9.52 -5.16 -4.22
C HIS A 187 10.40 -3.94 -4.49
N PHE A 188 11.71 -4.08 -4.35
CA PHE A 188 12.69 -3.00 -4.52
C PHE A 188 12.32 -1.76 -3.69
N SER A 189 11.92 -1.97 -2.43
CA SER A 189 11.45 -0.89 -1.58
C SER A 189 12.59 0.02 -1.16
N THR A 190 12.40 1.33 -1.29
CA THR A 190 13.39 2.33 -0.88
C THR A 190 13.47 2.42 0.65
N GLN A 191 14.67 2.39 1.21
CA GLN A 191 14.84 2.40 2.66
C GLN A 191 14.48 3.74 3.30
N GLY A 192 13.70 3.68 4.37
CA GLY A 192 13.09 4.85 4.97
C GLY A 192 11.89 5.42 4.19
N SER A 193 11.45 4.76 3.11
CA SER A 193 10.23 5.02 2.34
C SER A 193 9.26 3.82 2.43
N SER A 194 8.17 3.83 1.65
CA SER A 194 7.21 2.70 1.58
C SER A 194 6.91 2.19 0.15
N GLY A 195 7.30 2.90 -0.91
CA GLY A 195 7.01 2.51 -2.28
C GLY A 195 8.10 1.68 -2.97
N GLY A 196 7.74 1.14 -4.13
CA GLY A 196 8.62 0.43 -5.06
C GLY A 196 7.96 0.29 -6.44
N PRO A 197 8.48 -0.51 -7.37
CA PRO A 197 7.87 -0.68 -8.70
C PRO A 197 6.62 -1.58 -8.69
N VAL A 198 6.61 -2.61 -7.84
CA VAL A 198 5.60 -3.69 -7.82
C VAL A 198 5.23 -4.09 -6.39
N GLY A 199 3.93 -4.17 -6.11
CA GLY A 199 3.41 -4.66 -4.82
C GLY A 199 3.66 -6.15 -4.56
N LEU A 200 4.00 -6.48 -3.32
CA LEU A 200 4.32 -7.81 -2.79
C LEU A 200 3.08 -8.70 -2.57
N LEU A 201 1.96 -8.07 -2.18
CA LEU A 201 0.79 -8.80 -1.70
C LEU A 201 -0.09 -9.28 -2.86
N ASN A 202 -0.15 -10.60 -3.03
CA ASN A 202 -1.04 -11.25 -4.00
C ASN A 202 -2.53 -10.99 -3.69
N VAL A 203 -3.17 -10.26 -4.59
CA VAL A 203 -4.60 -9.91 -4.57
C VAL A 203 -5.52 -11.15 -4.51
N ASN A 204 -5.09 -12.31 -4.99
CA ASN A 204 -5.89 -13.55 -4.93
C ASN A 204 -6.17 -14.00 -3.49
N LEU A 205 -5.27 -13.71 -2.55
CA LEU A 205 -5.43 -14.09 -1.15
C LEU A 205 -6.20 -13.03 -0.34
N ILE A 206 -6.44 -11.87 -0.91
CA ILE A 206 -7.05 -10.72 -0.22
C ILE A 206 -8.57 -10.83 -0.24
N LYS A 207 -9.19 -10.55 0.90
CA LYS A 207 -10.64 -10.37 1.06
C LYS A 207 -11.01 -8.90 0.80
N ASN A 208 -10.34 -7.99 1.50
CA ASN A 208 -10.52 -6.54 1.36
C ASN A 208 -9.30 -5.78 1.90
N VAL A 209 -9.22 -4.52 1.49
CA VAL A 209 -8.26 -3.53 1.99
C VAL A 209 -9.05 -2.33 2.50
N ASP A 210 -8.84 -1.95 3.74
CA ASP A 210 -9.42 -0.75 4.33
C ASP A 210 -8.31 0.32 4.45
N LEU A 211 -8.46 1.43 3.74
CA LEU A 211 -7.63 2.63 3.86
C LEU A 211 -8.25 3.57 4.89
N ILE A 212 -7.50 3.89 5.95
CA ILE A 212 -7.84 4.88 6.97
C ILE A 212 -6.96 6.11 6.74
N ALA A 213 -7.50 7.17 6.15
CA ALA A 213 -6.75 8.39 5.77
C ALA A 213 -6.77 9.52 6.81
N GLY A 214 -7.43 9.30 7.96
CA GLY A 214 -7.51 10.25 9.06
C GLY A 214 -8.31 9.69 10.24
N GLY A 215 -8.40 10.43 11.35
CA GLY A 215 -9.18 10.01 12.52
C GLY A 215 -8.70 8.67 13.12
N PHE A 216 -7.39 8.46 13.20
CA PHE A 216 -6.83 7.12 13.46
C PHE A 216 -7.20 6.55 14.84
N PRO A 217 -7.59 5.26 14.94
CA PRO A 217 -7.90 4.57 16.20
C PRO A 217 -6.74 4.54 17.19
N ALA A 218 -7.00 4.67 18.50
CA ALA A 218 -5.94 4.77 19.54
C ALA A 218 -5.05 3.52 19.66
N ASN A 219 -5.53 2.36 19.19
CA ASN A 219 -4.75 1.13 19.11
C ASN A 219 -3.80 1.07 17.90
N ARG A 220 -3.69 2.16 17.13
CA ARG A 220 -2.74 2.34 16.04
C ARG A 220 -1.77 3.49 16.32
N MET A 221 -0.52 3.30 15.89
CA MET A 221 0.63 4.15 16.20
C MET A 221 1.59 4.26 15.00
N ASP A 222 2.57 5.14 15.11
CA ASP A 222 3.68 5.27 14.16
C ASP A 222 3.26 5.52 12.70
N ALA A 223 2.18 6.30 12.50
CA ALA A 223 1.79 6.78 11.18
C ALA A 223 1.26 8.21 11.27
N LEU A 224 1.53 9.00 10.24
CA LEU A 224 1.05 10.40 10.12
C LEU A 224 0.13 10.62 8.93
N SER A 225 0.04 9.67 7.99
CA SER A 225 -0.76 9.81 6.77
C SER A 225 -1.86 8.76 6.64
N SER A 226 -1.58 7.48 6.89
CA SER A 226 -2.63 6.46 6.81
C SER A 226 -2.30 5.14 7.49
N PHE A 227 -3.36 4.36 7.70
CA PHE A 227 -3.31 2.93 7.98
C PHE A 227 -3.99 2.14 6.87
N PHE A 228 -3.34 1.07 6.42
CA PHE A 228 -3.91 0.06 5.52
C PHE A 228 -4.16 -1.23 6.30
N GLU A 229 -5.43 -1.61 6.43
CA GLU A 229 -5.84 -2.87 7.05
C GLU A 229 -6.23 -3.85 5.95
N ILE A 230 -5.35 -4.80 5.67
CA ILE A 230 -5.49 -5.81 4.63
C ILE A 230 -5.97 -7.09 5.30
N GLN A 231 -7.16 -7.54 4.92
CA GLN A 231 -7.75 -8.77 5.42
C GLN A 231 -7.56 -9.86 4.38
N LEU A 232 -6.98 -10.99 4.79
CA LEU A 232 -6.86 -12.16 3.92
C LEU A 232 -8.15 -12.98 3.96
N LYS A 233 -8.39 -13.76 2.92
CA LYS A 233 -9.46 -14.76 2.89
C LYS A 233 -9.24 -15.81 3.98
N GLU A 234 -10.30 -16.51 4.33
CA GLU A 234 -10.21 -17.76 5.09
C GLU A 234 -10.10 -18.93 4.10
N GLY A 235 -9.21 -19.88 4.39
CA GLY A 235 -9.00 -21.03 3.50
C GLY A 235 -10.24 -21.91 3.43
N ASN A 236 -10.46 -22.55 2.28
CA ASN A 236 -11.58 -23.45 2.07
C ASN A 236 -11.52 -24.65 3.04
N ARG A 237 -12.60 -24.94 3.76
CA ARG A 237 -12.63 -26.02 4.79
C ARG A 237 -12.86 -27.42 4.22
N GLU A 238 -13.32 -27.53 2.98
CA GLU A 238 -13.80 -28.79 2.40
C GLU A 238 -12.80 -29.38 1.41
N SER A 239 -12.17 -28.53 0.60
CA SER A 239 -11.40 -28.97 -0.55
C SER A 239 -10.25 -28.04 -0.85
N MET A 240 -9.24 -28.60 -1.49
CA MET A 240 -8.13 -27.82 -2.03
C MET A 240 -8.61 -27.05 -3.26
N GLN A 241 -8.21 -25.79 -3.34
CA GLN A 241 -8.53 -24.86 -4.43
C GLN A 241 -7.24 -24.32 -4.99
N THR A 242 -7.07 -24.38 -6.32
CA THR A 242 -5.81 -23.97 -6.97
C THR A 242 -6.07 -22.89 -7.99
N GLN A 243 -5.21 -21.87 -8.00
CA GLN A 243 -5.25 -20.80 -8.97
C GLN A 243 -3.88 -20.58 -9.59
N LEU A 244 -3.85 -20.53 -10.92
CA LEU A 244 -2.69 -20.15 -11.72
C LEU A 244 -2.98 -18.79 -12.35
N THR A 245 -2.06 -17.84 -12.22
CA THR A 245 -2.16 -16.52 -12.85
C THR A 245 -0.90 -16.22 -13.63
N LEU A 246 -1.06 -15.98 -14.93
CA LEU A 246 -0.05 -15.35 -15.77
C LEU A 246 -0.42 -13.87 -15.88
N GLY A 247 0.42 -13.00 -15.32
CA GLY A 247 0.28 -11.54 -15.39
C GLY A 247 1.08 -10.94 -16.55
N ALA A 248 1.32 -9.62 -16.50
CA ALA A 248 2.13 -8.93 -17.50
C ALA A 248 3.59 -9.40 -17.48
N SER A 249 4.10 -9.60 -16.27
CA SER A 249 5.52 -9.74 -15.97
C SER A 249 5.84 -10.90 -15.03
N GLU A 250 4.84 -11.70 -14.67
CA GLU A 250 4.94 -12.65 -13.57
C GLU A 250 4.00 -13.85 -13.71
N LEU A 251 4.43 -14.97 -13.12
CA LEU A 251 3.63 -16.18 -12.94
C LEU A 251 3.36 -16.37 -11.44
N THR A 252 2.10 -16.60 -11.08
CA THR A 252 1.65 -16.81 -9.71
C THR A 252 0.93 -18.14 -9.58
N LEU A 253 1.29 -18.92 -8.56
CA LEU A 253 0.54 -20.07 -8.07
C LEU A 253 -0.05 -19.70 -6.71
N SER A 254 -1.35 -19.92 -6.54
CA SER A 254 -2.03 -19.79 -5.25
C SER A 254 -2.82 -21.05 -4.94
N ASN A 255 -2.84 -21.44 -3.68
CA ASN A 255 -3.55 -22.63 -3.24
C ASN A 255 -4.10 -22.44 -1.83
N GLU A 256 -5.30 -22.95 -1.57
CA GLU A 256 -5.94 -22.92 -0.25
C GLU A 256 -6.68 -24.22 0.00
N GLY A 257 -6.95 -24.55 1.26
CA GLY A 257 -7.70 -25.75 1.61
C GLY A 257 -7.62 -26.10 3.10
N PRO A 258 -8.16 -27.27 3.47
CA PRO A 258 -8.03 -27.78 4.83
C PRO A 258 -6.69 -28.52 5.02
N ILE A 259 -6.03 -28.29 6.16
CA ILE A 259 -4.99 -29.20 6.68
C ILE A 259 -5.65 -30.32 7.49
N GLY A 260 -6.76 -29.99 8.16
CA GLY A 260 -7.60 -30.91 8.93
C GLY A 260 -8.89 -30.21 9.35
N GLU A 261 -9.71 -30.85 10.18
CA GLU A 261 -11.04 -30.32 10.55
C GLU A 261 -11.01 -28.92 11.19
N LYS A 262 -9.95 -28.63 11.96
CA LYS A 262 -9.80 -27.38 12.72
C LYS A 262 -8.91 -26.35 12.05
N THR A 263 -8.15 -26.73 11.03
CA THR A 263 -7.07 -25.90 10.46
C THR A 263 -7.22 -25.77 8.94
N THR A 264 -7.24 -24.54 8.46
CA THR A 264 -7.18 -24.20 7.03
C THR A 264 -5.88 -23.47 6.71
N TYR A 265 -5.51 -23.46 5.43
CA TYR A 265 -4.35 -22.74 4.94
C TYR A 265 -4.66 -21.96 3.67
N LEU A 266 -3.84 -20.94 3.43
CA LEU A 266 -3.70 -20.24 2.16
C LEU A 266 -2.21 -20.09 1.87
N VAL A 267 -1.78 -20.33 0.64
CA VAL A 267 -0.41 -20.14 0.18
C VAL A 267 -0.37 -19.49 -1.19
N SER A 268 0.68 -18.72 -1.44
CA SER A 268 1.01 -18.16 -2.75
C SER A 268 2.52 -18.18 -2.97
N ALA A 269 2.92 -18.43 -4.21
CA ALA A 269 4.27 -18.21 -4.70
C ALA A 269 4.20 -17.50 -6.06
N ARG A 270 4.97 -16.44 -6.24
CA ARG A 270 5.01 -15.65 -7.47
C ARG A 270 6.44 -15.41 -7.90
N ARG A 271 6.70 -15.51 -9.21
CA ARG A 271 8.00 -15.28 -9.83
C ARG A 271 7.85 -14.39 -11.04
N SER A 272 8.67 -13.35 -11.11
CA SER A 272 8.75 -12.48 -12.28
C SER A 272 9.59 -13.09 -13.39
N TYR A 273 9.32 -12.70 -14.63
CA TYR A 273 10.18 -12.90 -15.80
C TYR A 273 10.67 -11.57 -16.38
N LEU A 274 10.65 -10.50 -15.58
CA LEU A 274 11.05 -9.14 -15.97
C LEU A 274 12.46 -9.08 -16.55
N GLN A 275 13.45 -9.68 -15.89
CA GLN A 275 14.83 -9.73 -16.39
C GLN A 275 14.92 -10.27 -17.82
N GLY A 276 14.17 -11.32 -18.16
CA GLY A 276 14.11 -11.84 -19.53
C GLY A 276 13.40 -10.89 -20.49
N LEU A 277 12.25 -10.34 -20.08
CA LEU A 277 11.48 -9.39 -20.87
C LEU A 277 12.29 -8.12 -21.18
N PHE A 278 12.92 -7.51 -20.17
CA PHE A 278 13.66 -6.26 -20.28
C PHE A 278 14.95 -6.44 -21.07
N LYS A 279 15.59 -7.62 -20.98
CA LYS A 279 16.73 -7.97 -21.84
C LYS A 279 16.32 -8.03 -23.31
N VAL A 280 15.17 -8.63 -23.62
CA VAL A 280 14.64 -8.66 -25.00
C VAL A 280 14.29 -7.26 -25.51
N LEU A 281 13.84 -6.37 -24.62
CA LEU A 281 13.57 -4.97 -24.93
C LEU A 281 14.85 -4.10 -24.96
N GLY A 282 16.03 -4.66 -24.69
CA GLY A 282 17.30 -3.93 -24.71
C GLY A 282 17.46 -2.90 -23.58
N LEU A 283 16.66 -2.97 -22.51
CA LEU A 283 16.71 -2.00 -21.40
C LEU A 283 17.99 -2.18 -20.57
N PRO A 284 18.60 -1.09 -20.05
CA PRO A 284 19.86 -1.13 -19.31
C PRO A 284 19.75 -1.66 -17.88
N PHE A 285 18.54 -1.96 -17.42
CA PHE A 285 18.25 -2.45 -16.07
C PHE A 285 17.42 -3.72 -16.13
N LEU A 286 17.81 -4.73 -15.35
CA LEU A 286 17.22 -6.06 -15.39
C LEU A 286 16.76 -6.50 -13.98
N PRO A 287 15.55 -6.09 -13.55
CA PRO A 287 15.00 -6.52 -12.27
C PRO A 287 14.37 -7.91 -12.38
N THR A 288 14.44 -8.68 -11.29
CA THR A 288 13.61 -9.86 -11.09
C THR A 288 13.24 -10.02 -9.63
N PHE A 289 12.03 -10.52 -9.36
CA PHE A 289 11.56 -10.77 -8.01
C PHE A 289 10.89 -12.12 -7.85
N ASN A 290 10.89 -12.61 -6.62
CA ASN A 290 10.10 -13.75 -6.16
C ASN A 290 9.45 -13.40 -4.82
N ASP A 291 8.19 -13.76 -4.63
CA ASP A 291 7.50 -13.58 -3.35
C ASP A 291 6.67 -14.80 -2.95
N PHE A 292 6.46 -14.88 -1.64
CA PHE A 292 5.77 -15.98 -0.98
C PHE A 292 4.84 -15.44 0.09
N GLN A 293 3.65 -16.03 0.19
CA GLN A 293 2.71 -15.74 1.27
C GLN A 293 2.13 -17.04 1.79
N VAL A 294 1.93 -17.11 3.10
CA VAL A 294 1.27 -18.21 3.80
C VAL A 294 0.38 -17.65 4.90
N LYS A 295 -0.79 -18.25 5.07
CA LYS A 295 -1.66 -18.06 6.22
C LYS A 295 -2.17 -19.42 6.67
N THR A 296 -2.25 -19.63 7.98
CA THR A 296 -3.05 -20.72 8.54
C THR A 296 -3.98 -20.19 9.61
N THR A 297 -5.20 -20.73 9.66
CA THR A 297 -6.19 -20.40 10.69
C THR A 297 -6.58 -21.68 11.40
N THR A 298 -6.34 -21.76 12.72
CA THR A 298 -6.64 -22.94 13.55
C THR A 298 -7.62 -22.59 14.65
N LYS A 299 -8.77 -23.27 14.67
CA LYS A 299 -9.73 -23.21 15.79
C LYS A 299 -9.26 -24.15 16.89
N LEU A 300 -8.59 -23.62 17.92
CA LEU A 300 -8.10 -24.43 19.05
C LEU A 300 -9.28 -24.99 19.88
N ASN A 301 -10.32 -24.18 20.06
CA ASN A 301 -11.62 -24.54 20.62
C ASN A 301 -12.67 -23.48 20.20
N ASP A 302 -13.92 -23.62 20.67
CA ASP A 302 -15.03 -22.75 20.27
C ASP A 302 -14.84 -21.26 20.57
N LYS A 303 -13.94 -20.92 21.51
CA LYS A 303 -13.66 -19.54 21.92
C LYS A 303 -12.24 -19.09 21.60
N THR A 304 -11.39 -19.94 21.00
CA THR A 304 -10.00 -19.57 20.70
C THR A 304 -9.61 -19.89 19.27
N GLU A 305 -9.13 -18.87 18.56
CA GLU A 305 -8.55 -18.98 17.23
C GLU A 305 -7.08 -18.55 17.23
N LEU A 306 -6.25 -19.32 16.53
CA LEU A 306 -4.85 -19.00 16.27
C LEU A 306 -4.65 -18.82 14.77
N THR A 307 -4.15 -17.66 14.38
CA THR A 307 -3.74 -17.35 13.01
C THR A 307 -2.23 -17.25 12.95
N PHE A 308 -1.61 -17.88 11.95
CA PHE A 308 -0.22 -17.62 11.57
C PHE A 308 -0.21 -16.97 10.19
N ILE A 309 0.64 -15.97 9.99
CA ILE A 309 0.95 -15.44 8.66
C ILE A 309 2.47 -15.44 8.41
N GLY A 310 2.84 -15.59 7.15
CA GLY A 310 4.19 -15.39 6.64
C GLY A 310 4.10 -14.70 5.28
N VAL A 311 4.90 -13.66 5.08
CA VAL A 311 5.00 -12.89 3.84
C VAL A 311 6.49 -12.62 3.61
N GLY A 312 7.01 -12.77 2.39
CA GLY A 312 8.40 -12.44 2.11
C GLY A 312 8.75 -12.40 0.63
N ALA A 313 9.88 -11.75 0.32
CA ALA A 313 10.38 -11.57 -1.03
C ALA A 313 11.90 -11.66 -1.14
N ILE A 314 12.34 -11.95 -2.36
CA ILE A 314 13.74 -11.91 -2.81
C ILE A 314 13.79 -11.20 -4.15
N ASP A 315 14.58 -10.14 -4.20
CA ASP A 315 14.67 -9.18 -5.29
C ASP A 315 16.13 -9.07 -5.74
N GLN A 316 16.32 -9.07 -7.07
CA GLN A 316 17.62 -8.98 -7.70
C GLN A 316 17.54 -7.97 -8.83
N PHE A 317 18.53 -7.09 -8.90
CA PHE A 317 18.66 -6.07 -9.92
C PHE A 317 20.06 -6.12 -10.51
N GLU A 318 20.14 -6.33 -11.82
CA GLU A 318 21.38 -6.36 -12.58
C GLU A 318 21.38 -5.28 -13.67
N LEU A 319 22.57 -4.85 -14.09
CA LEU A 319 22.73 -3.94 -15.22
C LEU A 319 22.87 -4.73 -16.53
N ASN A 320 22.33 -4.17 -17.60
CA ASN A 320 22.53 -4.65 -18.96
C ASN A 320 23.40 -3.67 -19.75
N GLN A 321 24.64 -4.08 -20.04
CA GLN A 321 25.59 -3.25 -20.77
C GLN A 321 25.55 -3.51 -22.29
N ASP A 322 24.68 -4.40 -22.76
CA ASP A 322 24.51 -4.67 -24.19
C ASP A 322 23.87 -3.43 -24.87
N ILE A 323 24.48 -2.95 -25.96
CA ILE A 323 23.98 -1.81 -26.75
C ILE A 323 23.15 -2.36 -27.92
N PRO A 324 21.85 -1.99 -28.05
CA PRO A 324 21.04 -2.36 -29.21
C PRO A 324 21.56 -1.77 -30.53
N GLU A 325 21.40 -2.49 -31.65
CA GLU A 325 21.92 -2.07 -32.96
C GLU A 325 21.21 -0.83 -33.56
N ASP A 326 19.93 -0.61 -33.22
CA ASP A 326 19.04 0.40 -33.85
C ASP A 326 18.73 1.61 -32.94
N GLU A 327 19.62 1.93 -32.02
CA GLU A 327 19.38 2.95 -31.00
C GLU A 327 19.63 4.39 -31.49
N SER A 328 18.72 5.31 -31.16
CA SER A 328 18.92 6.74 -31.43
C SER A 328 19.96 7.36 -30.48
N GLU A 329 20.53 8.51 -30.86
CA GLU A 329 21.50 9.23 -30.01
C GLU A 329 20.92 9.59 -28.64
N GLU A 330 19.64 9.96 -28.58
CA GLU A 330 18.95 10.32 -27.33
C GLU A 330 18.73 9.11 -26.41
N GLU A 331 18.31 7.98 -26.98
CA GLU A 331 18.17 6.71 -26.24
C GLU A 331 19.51 6.20 -25.70
N LEU A 332 20.59 6.36 -26.48
CA LEU A 332 21.94 6.03 -26.05
C LEU A 332 22.38 6.90 -24.87
N GLU A 333 22.19 8.22 -24.94
CA GLU A 333 22.53 9.15 -23.85
C GLU A 333 21.75 8.83 -22.58
N ASN A 334 20.44 8.54 -22.69
CA ASN A 334 19.61 8.13 -21.55
C ASN A 334 20.15 6.84 -20.91
N ARG A 335 20.53 5.85 -21.71
CA ARG A 335 21.12 4.60 -21.19
C ARG A 335 22.46 4.79 -20.54
N LEU A 336 23.36 5.56 -21.14
CA LEU A 336 24.66 5.85 -20.53
C LEU A 336 24.45 6.54 -19.18
N TYR A 337 23.53 7.49 -19.11
CA TYR A 337 23.12 8.09 -17.84
C TYR A 337 22.59 7.05 -16.84
N LEU A 338 21.62 6.20 -17.22
CA LEU A 338 21.08 5.16 -16.33
C LEU A 338 22.16 4.18 -15.87
N LEU A 339 23.07 3.77 -16.75
CA LEU A 339 24.20 2.90 -16.41
C LEU A 339 25.20 3.58 -15.49
N ASP A 340 25.38 4.90 -15.56
CA ASP A 340 26.25 5.65 -14.66
C ASP A 340 25.61 5.86 -13.28
N VAL A 341 24.29 6.02 -13.20
CA VAL A 341 23.58 6.28 -11.93
C VAL A 341 23.20 5.02 -11.18
N LEU A 342 22.70 3.98 -11.86
CA LEU A 342 22.07 2.85 -11.20
C LEU A 342 23.12 1.93 -10.54
N PRO A 343 23.00 1.64 -9.24
CA PRO A 343 23.79 0.59 -8.59
C PRO A 343 23.22 -0.80 -8.90
N VAL A 344 24.05 -1.84 -8.76
CA VAL A 344 23.59 -3.23 -8.68
C VAL A 344 22.99 -3.43 -7.30
N GLN A 345 21.81 -4.03 -7.20
CA GLN A 345 21.10 -4.16 -5.93
C GLN A 345 20.53 -5.57 -5.71
N SER A 346 20.54 -6.00 -4.45
CA SER A 346 19.76 -7.15 -4.02
C SER A 346 19.02 -6.83 -2.73
N GLN A 347 17.82 -7.37 -2.59
CA GLN A 347 16.99 -7.15 -1.41
C GLN A 347 16.28 -8.44 -1.04
N TRP A 348 16.10 -8.67 0.24
CA TRP A 348 15.19 -9.70 0.72
C TRP A 348 14.50 -9.22 1.99
N ASN A 349 13.26 -9.66 2.17
CA ASN A 349 12.48 -9.33 3.35
C ASN A 349 11.56 -10.49 3.74
N TYR A 350 11.18 -10.52 5.02
CA TYR A 350 10.07 -11.33 5.48
C TYR A 350 9.35 -10.67 6.66
N THR A 351 8.08 -11.02 6.82
CA THR A 351 7.29 -10.80 8.01
C THR A 351 6.60 -12.11 8.39
N THR A 352 6.72 -12.50 9.66
CA THR A 352 5.99 -13.64 10.23
C THR A 352 5.25 -13.18 11.47
N GLY A 353 4.04 -13.69 11.71
CA GLY A 353 3.32 -13.36 12.92
C GLY A 353 2.29 -14.38 13.34
N LEU A 354 2.00 -14.38 14.63
CA LEU A 354 1.00 -15.18 15.29
C LEU A 354 -0.03 -14.23 15.91
N LYS A 355 -1.32 -14.48 15.64
CA LYS A 355 -2.44 -13.80 16.26
C LYS A 355 -3.28 -14.83 17.01
N LEU A 356 -3.48 -14.63 18.31
CA LEU A 356 -4.38 -15.42 19.13
C LEU A 356 -5.59 -14.56 19.50
N LYS A 357 -6.78 -14.95 19.05
CA LYS A 357 -8.06 -14.31 19.42
C LYS A 357 -8.83 -15.21 20.38
N ARG A 358 -9.18 -14.70 21.56
CA ARG A 358 -9.92 -15.42 22.62
C ARG A 358 -11.21 -14.68 22.95
N PHE A 359 -12.34 -15.28 22.59
CA PHE A 359 -13.67 -14.77 22.90
C PHE A 359 -14.07 -14.98 24.36
N ARG A 360 -14.91 -14.07 24.85
CA ARG A 360 -15.59 -14.03 26.15
C ARG A 360 -17.02 -13.55 25.91
N GLU A 361 -17.85 -13.57 26.95
CA GLU A 361 -19.29 -13.25 26.83
C GLU A 361 -19.56 -11.86 26.24
N ASN A 362 -18.74 -10.86 26.58
CA ASN A 362 -18.95 -9.47 26.19
C ASN A 362 -17.73 -8.87 25.46
N GLY A 363 -16.96 -9.69 24.74
CA GLY A 363 -15.79 -9.21 24.01
C GLY A 363 -14.70 -10.25 23.84
N PHE A 364 -13.51 -9.79 23.47
CA PHE A 364 -12.40 -10.69 23.17
C PHE A 364 -11.03 -10.07 23.49
N TRP A 365 -10.08 -10.95 23.77
CA TRP A 365 -8.67 -10.61 23.77
C TRP A 365 -8.05 -10.93 22.42
N THR A 366 -7.16 -10.06 21.96
CA THR A 366 -6.26 -10.30 20.84
C THR A 366 -4.82 -10.17 21.32
N PHE A 367 -4.03 -11.22 21.09
CA PHE A 367 -2.58 -11.20 21.30
C PHE A 367 -1.89 -11.36 19.95
N VAL A 368 -0.90 -10.51 19.68
CA VAL A 368 -0.10 -10.56 18.47
C VAL A 368 1.37 -10.65 18.83
N LEU A 369 2.08 -11.62 18.26
CA LEU A 369 3.52 -11.72 18.27
C LEU A 369 3.99 -11.72 16.82
N SER A 370 4.91 -10.84 16.45
CA SER A 370 5.40 -10.77 15.07
C SER A 370 6.87 -10.42 15.00
N ARG A 371 7.49 -10.80 13.89
CA ARG A 371 8.85 -10.45 13.52
C ARG A 371 8.88 -10.05 12.06
N ASN A 372 9.55 -8.95 11.76
CA ASN A 372 9.89 -8.55 10.41
C ASN A 372 11.39 -8.34 10.25
N MET A 373 11.87 -8.52 9.02
CA MET A 373 13.25 -8.34 8.61
C MET A 373 13.28 -7.78 7.19
N LEU A 374 14.09 -6.74 6.98
CA LEU A 374 14.41 -6.17 5.68
C LEU A 374 15.93 -6.13 5.54
N ASN A 375 16.46 -6.59 4.41
CA ASN A 375 17.87 -6.50 4.04
C ASN A 375 17.99 -5.85 2.67
N ASN A 376 18.76 -4.77 2.59
CA ASN A 376 19.06 -4.05 1.36
C ASN A 376 20.55 -4.05 1.13
N GLU A 377 20.95 -4.43 -0.08
CA GLU A 377 22.34 -4.41 -0.54
C GLU A 377 22.43 -3.67 -1.86
N ALA A 378 23.41 -2.77 -1.96
CA ALA A 378 23.67 -2.01 -3.17
C ALA A 378 25.18 -1.76 -3.34
N GLU A 379 25.68 -1.90 -4.56
CA GLU A 379 27.06 -1.57 -4.91
C GLU A 379 27.13 -0.76 -6.21
N LYS A 380 28.09 0.17 -6.25
CA LYS A 380 28.41 0.95 -7.44
C LYS A 380 29.91 1.09 -7.62
N TYR A 381 30.37 0.76 -8.81
CA TYR A 381 31.73 0.99 -9.27
C TYR A 381 31.75 2.08 -10.34
N PHE A 382 32.80 2.88 -10.36
CA PHE A 382 33.05 3.85 -11.41
C PHE A 382 33.03 3.15 -12.77
N ARG A 383 32.22 3.68 -13.70
CA ARG A 383 31.98 3.10 -15.04
C ARG A 383 31.57 1.62 -15.04
N ASN A 384 31.04 1.12 -13.93
CA ASN A 384 30.70 -0.29 -13.73
C ASN A 384 31.91 -1.26 -13.91
N GLU A 385 33.13 -0.78 -13.64
CA GLU A 385 34.35 -1.59 -13.72
C GLU A 385 34.73 -2.18 -12.35
N GLU A 386 34.35 -3.44 -12.13
CA GLU A 386 34.56 -4.17 -10.86
C GLU A 386 35.99 -4.73 -10.68
N SER A 387 36.86 -4.59 -11.69
CA SER A 387 38.19 -5.21 -11.70
C SER A 387 39.16 -4.65 -10.65
N SER A 388 38.85 -3.48 -10.05
CA SER A 388 39.66 -2.82 -9.04
C SER A 388 38.80 -2.24 -7.91
N GLU A 389 39.17 -2.51 -6.66
CA GLU A 389 38.56 -1.87 -5.47
C GLU A 389 38.73 -0.34 -5.47
N SER A 390 39.72 0.20 -6.21
CA SER A 390 39.83 1.65 -6.40
C SER A 390 38.63 2.25 -7.11
N ASN A 391 37.88 1.46 -7.88
CA ASN A 391 36.69 1.91 -8.60
C ASN A 391 35.43 1.85 -7.74
N LEU A 392 35.45 1.20 -6.57
CA LEU A 392 34.29 1.17 -5.69
C LEU A 392 33.93 2.59 -5.23
N LEU A 393 32.75 3.07 -5.60
CA LEU A 393 32.23 4.39 -5.22
C LEU A 393 31.30 4.30 -4.02
N TYR A 394 30.45 3.27 -4.02
CA TYR A 394 29.38 3.08 -3.03
C TYR A 394 29.18 1.61 -2.73
N ARG A 395 29.11 1.25 -1.44
CA ARG A 395 28.68 -0.07 -0.96
C ARG A 395 27.79 0.13 0.25
N TYR A 396 26.59 -0.42 0.19
CA TYR A 396 25.58 -0.25 1.21
C TYR A 396 24.95 -1.58 1.55
N ILE A 397 25.03 -1.96 2.81
CA ILE A 397 24.28 -3.07 3.39
C ILE A 397 23.49 -2.51 4.55
N SER A 398 22.19 -2.71 4.56
CA SER A 398 21.37 -2.30 5.68
C SER A 398 20.31 -3.33 6.03
N GLN A 399 20.18 -3.56 7.32
CA GLN A 399 19.28 -4.54 7.89
C GLN A 399 18.40 -3.91 8.96
N GLU A 400 17.09 -4.05 8.81
CA GLU A 400 16.09 -3.62 9.78
C GLU A 400 15.34 -4.86 10.27
N SER A 401 15.42 -5.16 11.56
CA SER A 401 14.63 -6.23 12.16
C SER A 401 13.86 -5.74 13.36
N GLU A 402 12.60 -6.14 13.46
CA GLU A 402 11.71 -5.73 14.56
C GLU A 402 11.02 -6.98 15.11
N ASN A 403 10.88 -7.05 16.43
CA ASN A 403 10.10 -8.07 17.13
C ASN A 403 9.04 -7.35 17.95
N LYS A 404 7.78 -7.64 17.68
CA LYS A 404 6.65 -6.89 18.22
C LYS A 404 5.71 -7.79 18.99
N PHE A 405 5.30 -7.32 20.15
CA PHE A 405 4.24 -7.91 20.95
C PHE A 405 3.12 -6.87 21.14
N ARG A 406 1.87 -7.32 21.01
CA ARG A 406 0.68 -6.51 21.26
C ARG A 406 -0.36 -7.34 22.01
N ALA A 407 -0.96 -6.75 23.03
CA ALA A 407 -2.09 -7.33 23.74
C ALA A 407 -3.21 -6.31 23.83
N GLU A 408 -4.38 -6.66 23.32
CA GLU A 408 -5.55 -5.78 23.27
C GLU A 408 -6.77 -6.52 23.82
N ASN A 409 -7.60 -5.77 24.53
CA ASN A 409 -8.92 -6.22 24.93
C ASN A 409 -9.99 -5.32 24.33
N SER A 410 -10.99 -5.93 23.72
CA SER A 410 -12.23 -5.26 23.30
C SER A 410 -13.37 -5.74 24.18
N ILE A 411 -14.14 -4.80 24.72
CA ILE A 411 -15.33 -5.03 25.55
C ILE A 411 -16.51 -4.33 24.89
N PHE A 412 -17.60 -5.06 24.72
CA PHE A 412 -18.86 -4.57 24.19
C PHE A 412 -19.90 -4.56 25.31
N GLY A 413 -20.65 -3.47 25.42
CA GLY A 413 -21.81 -3.37 26.30
C GLY A 413 -22.96 -2.64 25.61
N ASN A 414 -24.06 -2.40 26.31
CA ASN A 414 -25.25 -1.79 25.74
C ASN A 414 -24.96 -0.36 25.22
N GLY A 415 -24.76 -0.23 23.91
CA GLY A 415 -24.50 1.04 23.22
C GLY A 415 -23.09 1.61 23.39
N TYR A 416 -22.12 0.85 23.92
CA TYR A 416 -20.72 1.29 24.04
C TYR A 416 -19.71 0.17 23.74
N THR A 417 -18.58 0.57 23.18
CA THR A 417 -17.39 -0.29 23.04
C THR A 417 -16.25 0.33 23.84
N LEU A 418 -15.48 -0.48 24.56
CA LEU A 418 -14.27 -0.07 25.26
C LEU A 418 -13.10 -0.94 24.77
N LYS A 419 -12.00 -0.31 24.39
CA LYS A 419 -10.76 -0.97 23.99
C LYS A 419 -9.60 -0.46 24.82
N TYR A 420 -8.70 -1.33 25.23
CA TYR A 420 -7.44 -0.94 25.83
C TYR A 420 -6.37 -1.99 25.54
N GLY A 421 -5.12 -1.58 25.59
CA GLY A 421 -4.03 -2.50 25.29
C GLY A 421 -2.65 -1.89 25.49
N ILE A 422 -1.67 -2.76 25.31
CA ILE A 422 -0.25 -2.44 25.38
C ILE A 422 0.47 -3.02 24.17
N ASN A 423 1.61 -2.42 23.84
CA ASN A 423 2.53 -2.94 22.85
C ASN A 423 3.97 -2.75 23.31
N TYR A 424 4.84 -3.63 22.81
CA TYR A 424 6.28 -3.55 22.94
C TYR A 424 6.92 -3.94 21.61
N GLU A 425 7.97 -3.22 21.24
CA GLU A 425 8.77 -3.46 20.06
C GLU A 425 10.25 -3.42 20.45
N TYR A 426 10.98 -4.45 20.01
CA TYR A 426 12.43 -4.50 20.05
C TYR A 426 12.99 -4.54 18.62
N SER A 427 13.82 -3.57 18.29
CA SER A 427 14.31 -3.39 16.92
C SER A 427 15.83 -3.34 16.88
N ARG A 428 16.42 -4.01 15.88
CA ARG A 428 17.85 -3.96 15.56
C ARG A 428 18.00 -3.37 14.17
N TYR A 429 18.83 -2.34 14.08
CA TYR A 429 19.30 -1.75 12.83
C TYR A 429 20.79 -2.05 12.64
N TYR A 430 21.16 -2.66 11.53
CA TYR A 430 22.56 -2.81 11.12
C TYR A 430 22.79 -2.06 9.81
N ILE A 431 23.96 -1.44 9.72
CA ILE A 431 24.40 -0.71 8.53
C ILE A 431 25.89 -0.96 8.31
N LYS A 432 26.25 -1.20 7.06
CA LYS A 432 27.60 -1.09 6.52
C LYS A 432 27.53 -0.15 5.33
N ASN A 433 28.12 1.02 5.45
CA ASN A 433 28.01 2.08 4.46
C ASN A 433 29.39 2.60 4.09
N PHE A 434 29.74 2.42 2.83
CA PHE A 434 30.91 3.00 2.19
C PHE A 434 30.43 3.96 1.09
N ASP A 435 30.84 5.22 1.13
CA ASP A 435 30.41 6.24 0.16
C ASP A 435 31.49 7.31 -0.02
N ARG A 436 32.03 7.42 -1.23
CA ARG A 436 33.05 8.43 -1.58
C ARG A 436 32.48 9.79 -1.97
N ALA A 437 31.22 9.84 -2.42
CA ALA A 437 30.62 11.03 -3.01
C ALA A 437 30.04 11.98 -1.96
N THR A 438 29.47 11.44 -0.88
CA THR A 438 28.70 12.24 0.08
C THR A 438 29.53 13.28 0.83
N LEU A 439 30.80 12.97 1.16
CA LEU A 439 31.72 13.86 1.88
C LEU A 439 32.94 14.28 1.03
N ALA A 440 32.82 14.19 -0.29
CA ALA A 440 33.89 14.52 -1.23
C ALA A 440 34.40 15.96 -1.07
N ASN A 441 33.50 16.92 -0.80
CA ASN A 441 33.86 18.33 -0.60
C ASN A 441 34.79 18.57 0.60
N SER A 442 34.76 17.67 1.60
CA SER A 442 35.69 17.69 2.75
C SER A 442 36.86 16.72 2.58
N SER A 443 37.03 16.11 1.40
CA SER A 443 38.04 15.07 1.12
C SER A 443 37.94 13.86 2.07
N GLU A 444 36.74 13.56 2.55
CA GLU A 444 36.45 12.42 3.43
C GLU A 444 35.62 11.37 2.68
N VAL A 445 35.74 10.12 3.13
CA VAL A 445 34.92 8.99 2.67
C VAL A 445 34.10 8.51 3.84
N ILE A 446 32.82 8.21 3.64
CA ILE A 446 32.05 7.52 4.67
C ILE A 446 32.49 6.05 4.64
N ASP A 447 32.91 5.52 5.77
CA ASP A 447 33.18 4.09 5.96
C ASP A 447 32.77 3.69 7.37
N VAL A 448 31.52 3.22 7.50
CA VAL A 448 30.89 2.96 8.79
C VAL A 448 30.26 1.59 8.78
N GLU A 449 30.57 0.79 9.79
CA GLU A 449 29.85 -0.43 10.12
C GLU A 449 29.31 -0.33 11.55
N SER A 450 28.01 -0.53 11.74
CA SER A 450 27.41 -0.42 13.07
C SER A 450 26.14 -1.23 13.24
N THR A 451 25.84 -1.55 14.51
CA THR A 451 24.54 -2.08 14.94
C THR A 451 23.98 -1.18 16.04
N SER A 452 22.71 -0.83 15.91
CA SER A 452 21.94 -0.10 16.93
C SER A 452 20.72 -0.93 17.32
N ASN A 453 20.34 -0.86 18.59
CA ASN A 453 19.16 -1.54 19.10
C ASN A 453 18.24 -0.52 19.79
N PHE A 454 16.95 -0.70 19.63
CA PHE A 454 15.92 0.21 20.13
C PHE A 454 14.81 -0.56 20.81
N ASN A 455 14.28 0.01 21.88
CA ASN A 455 13.09 -0.43 22.58
C ASN A 455 12.01 0.64 22.40
N GLN A 456 10.79 0.22 22.10
CA GLN A 456 9.62 1.09 22.07
C GLN A 456 8.45 0.38 22.75
N TYR A 457 7.67 1.14 23.49
CA TYR A 457 6.53 0.62 24.25
C TYR A 457 5.40 1.65 24.25
N GLY A 458 4.18 1.16 24.32
CA GLY A 458 3.00 2.02 24.31
C GLY A 458 1.82 1.40 25.02
N ALA A 459 0.89 2.27 25.40
CA ALA A 459 -0.37 1.89 26.00
C ALA A 459 -1.48 2.81 25.49
N PHE A 460 -2.69 2.26 25.37
CA PHE A 460 -3.84 3.02 24.92
C PHE A 460 -5.13 2.61 25.64
N ILE A 461 -6.09 3.52 25.60
CA ILE A 461 -7.49 3.28 25.93
C ILE A 461 -8.36 4.07 24.95
N SER A 462 -9.39 3.46 24.40
CA SER A 462 -10.42 4.14 23.61
C SER A 462 -11.80 3.61 23.93
N GLY A 463 -12.81 4.42 23.71
CA GLY A 463 -14.20 4.00 23.81
C GLY A 463 -15.08 4.69 22.78
N THR A 464 -16.12 4.00 22.36
CA THR A 464 -17.18 4.52 21.51
C THR A 464 -18.51 4.44 22.25
N LYS A 465 -19.41 5.38 21.99
CA LYS A 465 -20.75 5.39 22.56
C LYS A 465 -21.75 6.01 21.59
N TYR A 466 -22.88 5.34 21.42
CA TYR A 466 -24.05 5.89 20.75
C TYR A 466 -24.95 6.63 21.76
N SER A 467 -25.62 7.69 21.31
CA SER A 467 -26.77 8.24 22.02
C SER A 467 -27.92 7.23 22.04
N SER A 468 -28.86 7.39 22.97
CA SER A 468 -30.01 6.50 23.10
C SER A 468 -30.92 6.45 21.86
N ASP A 469 -30.90 7.49 21.02
CA ASP A 469 -31.60 7.53 19.73
C ASP A 469 -30.72 7.09 18.54
N GLU A 470 -29.49 6.63 18.81
CA GLU A 470 -28.45 6.21 17.87
C GLU A 470 -28.01 7.24 16.82
N ARG A 471 -28.48 8.49 16.93
CA ARG A 471 -28.16 9.55 15.97
C ARG A 471 -26.78 10.16 16.18
N LEU A 472 -26.26 10.09 17.40
CA LEU A 472 -24.94 10.63 17.75
C LEU A 472 -24.02 9.48 18.14
N LEU A 473 -22.87 9.40 17.46
CA LEU A 473 -21.75 8.53 17.80
C LEU A 473 -20.59 9.40 18.27
N VAL A 474 -20.09 9.12 19.48
CA VAL A 474 -18.89 9.76 20.02
C VAL A 474 -17.84 8.68 20.27
N SER A 475 -16.63 8.92 19.79
CA SER A 475 -15.48 8.05 20.04
C SER A 475 -14.34 8.90 20.60
N GLY A 476 -13.71 8.42 21.66
CA GLY A 476 -12.61 9.10 22.34
C GLY A 476 -11.51 8.11 22.69
N GLY A 477 -10.26 8.54 22.63
CA GLY A 477 -9.14 7.70 23.02
C GLY A 477 -7.89 8.48 23.37
N ILE A 478 -7.04 7.85 24.16
CA ILE A 478 -5.73 8.37 24.57
C ILE A 478 -4.71 7.27 24.32
N ARG A 479 -3.54 7.69 23.85
CA ARG A 479 -2.36 6.84 23.72
C ARG A 479 -1.12 7.55 24.26
N ILE A 480 -0.19 6.78 24.81
CA ILE A 480 1.17 7.21 25.16
C ILE A 480 2.18 6.22 24.55
N ASP A 481 3.33 6.74 24.14
CA ASP A 481 4.40 5.97 23.48
C ASP A 481 5.76 6.44 24.01
N GLY A 482 6.66 5.52 24.35
CA GLY A 482 8.03 5.83 24.76
C GLY A 482 9.04 4.98 24.00
N SER A 483 10.25 5.52 23.80
CA SER A 483 11.37 4.79 23.19
C SER A 483 12.73 5.29 23.68
N ASP A 484 13.75 4.43 23.63
CA ASP A 484 15.11 4.73 24.09
C ASP A 484 16.01 5.42 23.03
N PHE A 485 15.52 5.67 21.81
CA PHE A 485 16.32 6.30 20.74
C PHE A 485 16.69 7.76 20.98
N GLY A 486 16.03 8.46 21.93
CA GLY A 486 16.25 9.89 22.19
C GLY A 486 15.79 10.30 23.59
N LYS A 487 16.37 11.36 24.15
CA LYS A 487 16.09 11.80 25.54
C LYS A 487 14.63 12.22 25.71
N THR A 488 14.09 12.96 24.74
CA THR A 488 12.69 13.38 24.72
C THR A 488 11.74 12.21 24.44
N ALA A 489 12.18 11.22 23.67
CA ALA A 489 11.40 10.03 23.33
C ALA A 489 11.24 9.05 24.51
N GLN A 490 12.13 9.10 25.51
CA GLN A 490 12.10 8.19 26.66
C GLN A 490 10.92 8.42 27.60
N ASN A 491 10.38 9.63 27.68
CA ASN A 491 9.25 9.96 28.56
C ASN A 491 7.93 9.90 27.78
N PRO A 492 7.06 8.88 27.99
CA PRO A 492 5.85 8.70 27.19
C PRO A 492 4.84 9.85 27.26
N LEU A 493 4.92 10.69 28.30
CA LEU A 493 4.06 11.87 28.43
C LEU A 493 4.38 12.94 27.39
N ASN A 494 5.59 12.96 26.82
CA ASN A 494 5.95 13.84 25.71
C ASN A 494 5.23 13.44 24.40
N GLN A 495 4.73 12.20 24.33
CA GLN A 495 3.97 11.64 23.21
C GLN A 495 2.50 11.37 23.58
N PHE A 496 1.93 12.18 24.49
CA PHE A 496 0.52 12.10 24.83
C PHE A 496 -0.37 12.41 23.61
N SER A 497 -1.15 11.42 23.20
CA SER A 497 -1.89 11.39 21.93
C SER A 497 -3.40 11.30 22.15
N PRO A 498 -4.10 12.40 22.48
CA PRO A 498 -5.55 12.43 22.59
C PRO A 498 -6.20 12.42 21.21
N ARG A 499 -7.34 11.74 21.10
CA ARG A 499 -8.10 11.57 19.85
C ARG A 499 -9.59 11.60 20.14
N VAL A 500 -10.34 12.28 19.29
CA VAL A 500 -11.81 12.37 19.37
C VAL A 500 -12.43 12.35 17.98
N SER A 501 -13.57 11.66 17.88
CA SER A 501 -14.41 11.58 16.69
C SER A 501 -15.86 11.76 17.11
N ILE A 502 -16.60 12.59 16.37
CA ILE A 502 -18.02 12.85 16.57
C ILE A 502 -18.70 12.68 15.22
N SER A 503 -19.71 11.82 15.16
CA SER A 503 -20.56 11.61 14.00
C SER A 503 -22.03 11.81 14.36
N TYR A 504 -22.73 12.69 13.65
CA TYR A 504 -24.14 12.97 13.86
C TYR A 504 -24.97 12.69 12.60
N GLN A 505 -26.06 11.93 12.74
CA GLN A 505 -27.03 11.63 11.69
C GLN A 505 -28.02 12.79 11.52
N LEU A 506 -27.76 13.64 10.52
CA LEU A 506 -28.60 14.79 10.17
C LEU A 506 -29.95 14.36 9.58
N LYS A 507 -29.93 13.32 8.73
CA LYS A 507 -31.08 12.64 8.12
C LYS A 507 -30.76 11.14 8.02
N PRO A 508 -31.73 10.24 7.76
CA PRO A 508 -31.46 8.78 7.71
C PRO A 508 -30.22 8.37 6.91
N ASN A 509 -29.94 9.10 5.83
CA ASN A 509 -28.86 8.82 4.88
C ASN A 509 -27.78 9.92 4.82
N LEU A 510 -27.82 10.93 5.70
CA LEU A 510 -26.89 12.07 5.69
C LEU A 510 -26.25 12.23 7.07
N PHE A 511 -24.92 12.18 7.10
CA PHE A 511 -24.14 12.24 8.31
C PHE A 511 -23.16 13.41 8.24
N ALA A 512 -22.97 14.10 9.37
CA ALA A 512 -21.87 15.02 9.58
C ALA A 512 -20.86 14.37 10.52
N THR A 513 -19.58 14.51 10.24
CA THR A 513 -18.51 13.94 11.07
C THR A 513 -17.39 14.94 11.25
N ALA A 514 -16.84 14.99 12.46
CA ALA A 514 -15.63 15.75 12.77
C ALA A 514 -14.65 14.87 13.58
N ASN A 515 -13.36 14.97 13.30
CA ASN A 515 -12.29 14.28 14.01
C ASN A 515 -11.19 15.27 14.38
N ALA A 516 -10.59 15.08 15.56
CA ALA A 516 -9.39 15.79 15.98
C ALA A 516 -8.45 14.83 16.71
N GLY A 517 -7.15 14.94 16.46
CA GLY A 517 -6.17 14.09 17.13
C GLY A 517 -4.74 14.58 17.00
N ILE A 518 -3.89 14.11 17.92
CA ILE A 518 -2.44 14.25 17.87
C ILE A 518 -1.85 12.86 17.63
N TYR A 519 -0.95 12.77 16.66
CA TYR A 519 -0.31 11.53 16.23
C TYR A 519 1.21 11.69 16.26
N TYR A 520 1.91 10.61 16.60
CA TYR A 520 3.36 10.57 16.63
C TYR A 520 3.87 9.41 15.79
N GLN A 521 5.03 9.64 15.16
CA GLN A 521 5.76 8.64 14.38
C GLN A 521 7.26 8.79 14.65
N LYS A 522 7.94 7.67 14.92
CA LYS A 522 9.41 7.69 14.99
C LYS A 522 10.04 7.94 13.61
N PRO A 523 11.19 8.64 13.55
CA PRO A 523 11.98 8.71 12.32
C PRO A 523 12.44 7.33 11.82
N PRO A 524 12.79 7.18 10.54
CA PRO A 524 13.34 5.94 9.97
C PRO A 524 14.60 5.45 10.71
N TYR A 525 14.88 4.14 10.66
CA TYR A 525 16.06 3.57 11.33
C TYR A 525 17.40 4.11 10.84
N THR A 526 17.47 4.47 9.56
CA THR A 526 18.60 5.19 8.96
C THR A 526 18.92 6.50 9.69
N VAL A 527 17.90 7.21 10.21
CA VAL A 527 18.08 8.39 11.06
C VAL A 527 18.49 8.00 12.48
N LEU A 528 17.77 7.05 13.08
CA LEU A 528 17.96 6.68 14.50
C LEU A 528 19.33 6.04 14.76
N GLY A 529 19.80 5.22 13.81
CA GLY A 529 21.04 4.48 13.88
C GLY A 529 22.22 5.13 13.15
N TYR A 530 22.06 6.35 12.62
CA TYR A 530 23.13 7.06 11.92
C TYR A 530 24.36 7.25 12.81
N ARG A 531 25.54 6.89 12.29
CA ARG A 531 26.84 7.19 12.90
C ARG A 531 27.74 7.92 11.91
N ASN A 532 28.52 8.86 12.44
CA ASN A 532 29.63 9.46 11.68
C ASN A 532 30.83 8.51 11.63
N ASN A 533 31.88 8.89 10.89
CA ASN A 533 33.13 8.13 10.78
C ASN A 533 33.87 7.94 12.12
N SER A 534 33.59 8.79 13.11
CA SER A 534 34.12 8.63 14.49
C SER A 534 33.32 7.62 15.32
N GLY A 535 32.26 7.04 14.75
CA GLY A 535 31.40 6.07 15.43
C GLY A 535 30.40 6.70 16.39
N GLU A 536 30.15 8.00 16.33
CA GLU A 536 29.22 8.71 17.23
C GLU A 536 27.78 8.64 16.70
N LEU A 537 26.80 8.38 17.59
CA LEU A 537 25.37 8.47 17.26
C LEU A 537 24.91 9.93 17.24
N VAL A 538 25.28 10.65 16.18
CA VAL A 538 25.09 12.11 16.05
C VAL A 538 23.63 12.50 16.36
N ASN A 539 22.66 11.82 15.74
CA ASN A 539 21.25 12.16 15.84
C ASN A 539 20.65 11.87 17.24
N GLN A 540 21.15 10.86 17.94
CA GLN A 540 20.72 10.59 19.32
C GLN A 540 21.32 11.61 20.30
N ASN A 541 22.58 11.99 20.07
CA ASN A 541 23.28 13.00 20.87
C ASN A 541 22.59 14.37 20.78
N THR A 542 22.04 14.72 19.61
CA THR A 542 21.26 15.94 19.37
C THR A 542 19.77 15.83 19.73
N ASP A 543 19.34 14.72 20.36
CA ASP A 543 17.95 14.47 20.77
C ASP A 543 16.97 14.46 19.59
N VAL A 544 17.19 13.57 18.61
CA VAL A 544 16.16 13.25 17.61
C VAL A 544 14.85 12.84 18.28
N ARG A 545 13.72 13.33 17.77
CA ARG A 545 12.40 13.21 18.40
C ARG A 545 11.40 12.44 17.54
N PHE A 546 10.33 11.99 18.18
CA PHE A 546 9.11 11.62 17.44
C PHE A 546 8.61 12.83 16.64
N ILE A 547 8.26 12.57 15.38
CA ILE A 547 7.55 13.49 14.51
C ILE A 547 6.12 13.60 15.02
N GLN A 548 5.63 14.82 15.21
CA GLN A 548 4.26 15.06 15.67
C GLN A 548 3.40 15.59 14.52
N ASN A 549 2.17 15.10 14.41
CA ASN A 549 1.15 15.65 13.51
C ASN A 549 -0.18 15.86 14.23
N ASN A 550 -0.67 17.11 14.22
CA ASN A 550 -2.00 17.45 14.71
C ASN A 550 -2.96 17.45 13.51
N GLN A 551 -4.04 16.68 13.58
CA GLN A 551 -5.04 16.62 12.51
C GLN A 551 -6.40 17.14 12.95
N LEU A 552 -7.04 17.88 12.06
CA LEU A 552 -8.44 18.27 12.13
C LEU A 552 -9.13 17.86 10.83
N ILE A 553 -10.27 17.19 10.95
CA ILE A 553 -11.05 16.70 9.82
C ILE A 553 -12.52 17.02 10.08
N ALA A 554 -13.23 17.50 9.07
CA ALA A 554 -14.68 17.67 9.13
C ALA A 554 -15.30 17.39 7.77
N GLY A 555 -16.49 16.78 7.74
CA GLY A 555 -17.13 16.50 6.47
C GLY A 555 -18.55 15.96 6.56
N LEU A 556 -19.13 15.78 5.38
CA LEU A 556 -20.46 15.25 5.16
C LEU A 556 -20.39 13.95 4.37
N GLU A 557 -21.24 13.01 4.74
CA GLU A 557 -21.41 11.73 4.05
C GLU A 557 -22.89 11.53 3.71
N PHE A 558 -23.16 11.27 2.44
CA PHE A 558 -24.48 10.87 1.96
C PHE A 558 -24.45 9.45 1.39
N LEU A 559 -25.28 8.57 1.93
CA LEU A 559 -25.42 7.19 1.50
C LEU A 559 -26.71 7.01 0.71
N ALA A 560 -26.64 6.31 -0.41
CA ALA A 560 -27.83 5.87 -1.15
C ALA A 560 -27.75 4.35 -1.34
N PRO A 561 -28.08 3.56 -0.28
CA PRO A 561 -27.92 2.11 -0.26
C PRO A 561 -28.68 1.41 -1.39
N GLN A 562 -29.85 1.93 -1.77
CA GLN A 562 -30.71 1.39 -2.84
C GLN A 562 -30.05 1.35 -4.22
N ARG A 563 -28.94 2.06 -4.41
CA ARG A 563 -28.16 2.10 -5.66
C ARG A 563 -26.67 1.82 -5.43
N ASN A 564 -26.30 1.32 -4.26
CA ASN A 564 -24.91 1.11 -3.82
C ASN A 564 -24.02 2.36 -4.01
N ARG A 565 -24.55 3.54 -3.65
CA ARG A 565 -23.87 4.83 -3.83
C ARG A 565 -23.42 5.45 -2.51
N ARG A 566 -22.25 6.08 -2.52
CA ARG A 566 -21.70 6.91 -1.44
C ARG A 566 -21.17 8.21 -2.02
N PHE A 567 -21.47 9.30 -1.34
CA PHE A 567 -20.90 10.61 -1.62
C PHE A 567 -20.28 11.17 -0.35
N THR A 568 -19.05 11.66 -0.43
CA THR A 568 -18.40 12.33 0.70
C THR A 568 -17.81 13.65 0.28
N MET A 569 -17.87 14.62 1.19
CA MET A 569 -17.12 15.87 1.12
C MET A 569 -16.38 16.03 2.45
N GLU A 570 -15.06 16.16 2.41
CA GLU A 570 -14.20 16.19 3.58
C GLU A 570 -13.19 17.34 3.49
N ALA A 571 -13.04 18.10 4.56
CA ALA A 571 -11.97 19.06 4.74
C ALA A 571 -10.96 18.48 5.74
N PHE A 572 -9.67 18.63 5.46
CA PHE A 572 -8.60 18.18 6.35
C PHE A 572 -7.57 19.29 6.57
N TYR A 573 -6.94 19.26 7.74
CA TYR A 573 -5.80 20.08 8.11
C TYR A 573 -4.84 19.26 8.96
N LYS A 574 -3.57 19.19 8.53
CA LYS A 574 -2.45 18.52 9.19
C LYS A 574 -1.43 19.60 9.57
N LYS A 575 -0.96 19.61 10.82
CA LYS A 575 0.15 20.46 11.27
C LYS A 575 1.27 19.61 11.86
N TYR A 576 2.42 19.64 11.22
CA TYR A 576 3.61 18.89 11.59
C TYR A 576 4.52 19.70 12.51
N LYS A 577 5.18 19.01 13.43
CA LYS A 577 6.28 19.53 14.26
C LYS A 577 7.36 18.48 14.43
N ASN A 578 8.58 18.95 14.72
CA ASN A 578 9.74 18.10 14.95
C ASN A 578 10.05 17.18 13.76
N TYR A 579 9.70 17.57 12.54
CA TYR A 579 10.07 16.78 11.37
C TYR A 579 11.60 16.87 11.21
N PRO A 580 12.31 15.75 10.96
CA PRO A 580 13.74 15.78 10.72
C PRO A 580 14.09 16.64 9.51
N SER A 581 15.06 17.53 9.68
CA SER A 581 15.72 18.26 8.60
C SER A 581 17.17 17.82 8.50
N SER A 582 17.65 17.65 7.28
CA SER A 582 19.06 17.39 6.99
C SER A 582 19.89 18.61 7.35
N ILE A 583 20.93 18.42 8.17
CA ILE A 583 21.93 19.47 8.45
C ILE A 583 22.79 19.72 7.20
N ARG A 584 23.06 18.65 6.43
CA ARG A 584 23.93 18.71 5.25
C ARG A 584 23.28 19.44 4.08
N ASN A 585 22.04 19.09 3.78
CA ASN A 585 21.32 19.61 2.60
C ASN A 585 20.43 20.81 2.96
N GLY A 586 20.17 21.04 4.26
CA GLY A 586 19.36 22.16 4.73
C GLY A 586 17.87 22.06 4.36
N ILE A 587 17.34 20.84 4.25
CA ILE A 587 15.96 20.55 3.84
C ILE A 587 15.24 19.62 4.83
N ALA A 588 13.93 19.75 4.96
CA ALA A 588 13.10 18.77 5.64
C ALA A 588 13.12 17.44 4.88
N LEU A 589 13.33 16.32 5.59
CA LEU A 589 13.29 14.97 4.99
C LEU A 589 11.89 14.60 4.47
N ALA A 590 10.87 15.39 4.82
CA ALA A 590 9.53 15.28 4.26
C ALA A 590 9.49 15.43 2.74
N ASN A 591 10.52 15.98 2.11
CA ASN A 591 10.60 16.19 0.65
C ASN A 591 11.20 15.01 -0.13
N LEU A 592 11.58 13.93 0.56
CA LEU A 592 12.29 12.79 -0.03
C LEU A 592 11.46 11.50 -0.01
N GLY A 593 11.84 10.54 -0.87
CA GLY A 593 11.37 9.15 -0.77
C GLY A 593 10.59 8.59 -1.96
N ALA A 594 10.50 9.34 -3.06
CA ALA A 594 9.94 8.85 -4.32
C ALA A 594 11.02 8.45 -5.36
N ASP A 595 12.27 8.28 -4.90
CA ASP A 595 13.41 7.80 -5.68
C ASP A 595 13.97 6.48 -5.10
N PHE A 596 15.10 6.00 -5.60
CA PHE A 596 15.78 4.78 -5.14
C PHE A 596 16.95 5.06 -4.18
N GLY A 597 17.03 6.28 -3.60
CA GLY A 597 18.06 6.66 -2.64
C GLY A 597 17.77 6.22 -1.20
N VAL A 598 18.67 6.50 -0.26
CA VAL A 598 18.44 6.19 1.16
C VAL A 598 17.99 7.44 1.90
N ILE A 599 16.83 7.40 2.57
CA ILE A 599 16.34 8.56 3.32
C ILE A 599 16.96 8.61 4.70
N GLY A 600 17.54 9.75 5.09
CA GLY A 600 17.88 10.05 6.48
C GLY A 600 19.14 9.35 7.02
N ASN A 601 19.95 8.71 6.18
CA ASN A 601 21.29 8.24 6.53
C ASN A 601 22.29 9.41 6.61
N GLU A 602 21.99 10.40 7.44
CA GLU A 602 22.73 11.66 7.56
C GLU A 602 22.48 12.35 8.92
N PRO A 603 23.31 13.36 9.28
CA PRO A 603 23.04 14.20 10.45
C PRO A 603 21.74 15.01 10.27
N VAL A 604 20.86 14.96 11.26
CA VAL A 604 19.58 15.67 11.23
C VAL A 604 19.29 16.45 12.52
N GLU A 605 18.37 17.40 12.41
CA GLU A 605 17.71 18.06 13.54
C GLU A 605 16.20 17.90 13.48
N SER A 606 15.55 17.71 14.63
CA SER A 606 14.09 17.64 14.72
C SER A 606 13.47 19.04 14.86
N ASN A 607 13.67 19.90 13.86
CA ASN A 607 13.33 21.33 13.92
C ASN A 607 12.32 21.80 12.85
N ALA A 608 12.03 20.99 11.81
CA ALA A 608 11.16 21.43 10.74
C ALA A 608 9.68 21.37 11.14
N GLU A 609 8.96 22.44 10.79
CA GLU A 609 7.50 22.54 10.85
C GLU A 609 6.91 22.35 9.44
N GLY A 610 5.70 21.79 9.39
CA GLY A 610 4.98 21.55 8.14
C GLY A 610 3.47 21.73 8.28
N ARG A 611 2.78 21.91 7.16
CA ARG A 611 1.32 21.93 7.11
C ARG A 611 0.81 21.33 5.81
N ALA A 612 -0.29 20.59 5.89
CA ALA A 612 -1.02 20.14 4.72
C ALA A 612 -2.52 20.28 4.91
N PHE A 613 -3.23 20.84 3.95
CA PHE A 613 -4.66 21.13 4.09
C PHE A 613 -5.38 21.09 2.75
N GLY A 614 -6.67 20.80 2.78
CA GLY A 614 -7.40 20.60 1.55
C GLY A 614 -8.86 20.21 1.69
N LEU A 615 -9.48 20.01 0.52
CA LEU A 615 -10.83 19.50 0.35
C LEU A 615 -10.79 18.23 -0.50
N GLU A 616 -11.59 17.24 -0.11
CA GLU A 616 -11.75 15.96 -0.79
C GLU A 616 -13.21 15.72 -1.11
N PHE A 617 -13.47 15.28 -2.33
CA PHE A 617 -14.79 14.89 -2.81
C PHE A 617 -14.71 13.46 -3.34
N LEU A 618 -15.72 12.66 -3.00
CA LEU A 618 -15.88 11.30 -3.52
C LEU A 618 -17.31 11.11 -3.98
N ALA A 619 -17.46 10.55 -5.16
CA ALA A 619 -18.68 9.88 -5.61
C ALA A 619 -18.32 8.44 -5.98
N GLN A 620 -18.83 7.47 -5.22
CA GLN A 620 -18.59 6.06 -5.44
C GLN A 620 -19.92 5.35 -5.68
N GLN A 621 -19.95 4.52 -6.72
CA GLN A 621 -20.99 3.52 -6.96
C GLN A 621 -20.31 2.16 -7.09
N ARG A 622 -20.58 1.24 -6.17
CA ARG A 622 -20.21 -0.17 -6.34
C ARG A 622 -21.18 -0.86 -7.29
N LEU A 623 -20.87 -2.08 -7.73
CA LEU A 623 -21.59 -2.72 -8.83
C LEU A 623 -23.11 -2.73 -8.58
N PHE A 624 -23.83 -2.03 -9.45
CA PHE A 624 -25.28 -1.93 -9.43
C PHE A 624 -25.79 -1.83 -10.88
N ASN A 625 -26.75 -2.67 -11.26
CA ASN A 625 -27.25 -2.78 -12.65
C ASN A 625 -26.11 -2.87 -13.68
N ASN A 626 -25.12 -3.72 -13.40
CA ASN A 626 -23.94 -3.95 -14.23
C ASN A 626 -23.01 -2.75 -14.41
N PHE A 627 -23.15 -1.66 -13.63
CA PHE A 627 -22.25 -0.49 -13.68
C PHE A 627 -21.62 -0.20 -12.32
N TYR A 628 -20.35 0.17 -12.32
CA TYR A 628 -19.61 0.65 -11.16
C TYR A 628 -18.77 1.88 -11.54
N GLY A 629 -18.42 2.69 -10.55
CA GLY A 629 -17.51 3.81 -10.77
C GLY A 629 -17.10 4.54 -9.50
N ILE A 630 -15.96 5.22 -9.59
CA ILE A 630 -15.38 6.07 -8.56
C ILE A 630 -14.98 7.38 -9.26
N ALA A 631 -15.43 8.50 -8.72
CA ALA A 631 -14.92 9.82 -9.06
C ALA A 631 -14.41 10.46 -7.78
N SER A 632 -13.12 10.78 -7.74
CA SER A 632 -12.47 11.43 -6.61
C SER A 632 -11.78 12.71 -7.06
N LEU A 633 -11.90 13.75 -6.23
CA LEU A 633 -11.24 15.04 -6.43
C LEU A 633 -10.62 15.48 -5.12
N THR A 634 -9.36 15.88 -5.15
CA THR A 634 -8.65 16.45 -4.02
C THR A 634 -8.02 17.78 -4.42
N LEU A 635 -8.33 18.81 -3.64
CA LEU A 635 -7.65 20.09 -3.67
C LEU A 635 -6.74 20.12 -2.44
N VAL A 636 -5.43 20.14 -2.64
CA VAL A 636 -4.45 19.99 -1.53
C VAL A 636 -3.36 21.03 -1.62
N ARG A 637 -2.93 21.55 -0.47
CA ARG A 637 -1.67 22.26 -0.30
C ARG A 637 -0.81 21.54 0.71
N SER A 638 0.47 21.36 0.43
CA SER A 638 1.45 20.77 1.37
C SER A 638 2.72 21.59 1.37
N GLU A 639 3.14 22.05 2.54
CA GLU A 639 4.23 23.01 2.68
C GLU A 639 5.06 22.72 3.93
N PHE A 640 6.38 22.90 3.84
CA PHE A 640 7.32 22.70 4.95
C PHE A 640 8.28 23.88 5.06
N THR A 641 8.75 24.11 6.28
CA THR A 641 9.93 24.95 6.55
C THR A 641 11.20 24.15 6.29
N ASN A 642 12.25 24.81 5.83
CA ASN A 642 13.57 24.19 5.62
C ASN A 642 14.64 25.11 6.20
N PRO A 643 15.72 24.57 6.79
CA PRO A 643 16.82 25.37 7.33
C PRO A 643 17.36 26.44 6.36
N ASN A 644 17.45 26.12 5.06
CA ASN A 644 18.03 27.03 4.06
C ASN A 644 17.03 27.99 3.41
N THR A 645 15.75 27.98 3.82
CA THR A 645 14.70 28.80 3.19
C THR A 645 13.90 29.60 4.21
N GLU A 646 13.35 30.74 3.79
CA GLU A 646 12.45 31.51 4.64
C GLU A 646 10.99 31.05 4.51
N GLY A 647 10.36 30.76 5.64
CA GLY A 647 8.94 30.45 5.71
C GLY A 647 8.57 29.06 5.17
N PHE A 648 7.30 28.93 4.76
CA PHE A 648 6.75 27.68 4.23
C PHE A 648 6.88 27.68 2.72
N ILE A 649 7.54 26.66 2.18
CA ILE A 649 7.62 26.40 0.74
C ILE A 649 6.84 25.13 0.37
N PRO A 650 6.41 24.96 -0.88
CA PRO A 650 5.78 23.73 -1.34
C PRO A 650 6.64 22.49 -1.05
N SER A 651 6.02 21.44 -0.52
CA SER A 651 6.68 20.14 -0.46
C SER A 651 6.72 19.47 -1.82
N SER A 652 7.54 18.44 -1.97
CA SER A 652 7.61 17.62 -3.20
C SER A 652 6.27 16.94 -3.54
N TRP A 653 5.32 16.93 -2.60
CA TRP A 653 4.01 16.29 -2.73
C TRP A 653 2.85 17.28 -2.98
N ASP A 654 3.15 18.58 -3.15
CA ASP A 654 2.16 19.64 -3.39
C ASP A 654 1.59 19.64 -4.81
N ASN A 655 0.77 18.64 -5.13
CA ASN A 655 0.17 18.47 -6.47
C ASN A 655 -0.96 19.48 -6.78
N LYS A 656 -1.44 20.27 -5.80
CA LYS A 656 -2.58 21.21 -5.88
C LYS A 656 -3.93 20.58 -6.18
N VAL A 657 -4.06 19.83 -7.27
CA VAL A 657 -5.28 19.19 -7.76
C VAL A 657 -4.97 17.74 -8.11
N ILE A 658 -5.75 16.81 -7.58
CA ILE A 658 -5.68 15.38 -7.90
C ILE A 658 -7.10 14.95 -8.27
N LEU A 659 -7.27 14.36 -9.45
CA LEU A 659 -8.56 13.90 -9.95
C LEU A 659 -8.41 12.48 -10.49
N SER A 660 -9.28 11.58 -10.06
CA SER A 660 -9.33 10.20 -10.55
C SER A 660 -10.76 9.82 -10.87
N LEU A 661 -10.99 9.37 -12.11
CA LEU A 661 -12.27 8.94 -12.64
C LEU A 661 -12.13 7.50 -13.12
N THR A 662 -12.73 6.56 -12.43
CA THR A 662 -12.80 5.15 -12.83
C THR A 662 -14.24 4.75 -13.06
N ALA A 663 -14.52 4.07 -14.16
CA ALA A 663 -15.85 3.53 -14.43
C ALA A 663 -15.74 2.20 -15.18
N GLY A 664 -16.72 1.33 -14.99
CA GLY A 664 -16.80 0.11 -15.77
C GLY A 664 -18.19 -0.47 -15.85
N LYS A 665 -18.37 -1.33 -16.85
CA LYS A 665 -19.64 -1.95 -17.19
C LYS A 665 -19.47 -3.42 -17.52
N ARG A 666 -20.35 -4.24 -16.95
CA ARG A 666 -20.52 -5.65 -17.29
C ARG A 666 -21.54 -5.81 -18.42
N PHE A 667 -21.23 -6.68 -19.35
CA PHE A 667 -22.06 -7.01 -20.50
C PHE A 667 -22.42 -8.51 -20.48
N ASN A 668 -23.39 -8.86 -21.31
CA ASN A 668 -23.82 -10.24 -21.48
C ASN A 668 -22.64 -11.16 -21.85
N LYS A 669 -22.79 -12.44 -21.52
CA LYS A 669 -21.75 -13.46 -21.73
C LYS A 669 -20.46 -13.16 -20.94
N ASN A 670 -20.54 -12.49 -19.79
CA ASN A 670 -19.39 -12.23 -18.90
C ASN A 670 -18.25 -11.42 -19.54
N TRP A 671 -18.59 -10.46 -20.40
CA TRP A 671 -17.67 -9.42 -20.82
C TRP A 671 -17.70 -8.26 -19.83
N GLU A 672 -16.57 -7.63 -19.59
CA GLU A 672 -16.46 -6.48 -18.68
C GLU A 672 -15.47 -5.48 -19.27
N LEU A 673 -15.86 -4.21 -19.31
CA LEU A 673 -15.03 -3.10 -19.79
C LEU A 673 -14.86 -2.09 -18.67
N GLY A 674 -13.64 -1.64 -18.45
CA GLY A 674 -13.29 -0.59 -17.49
C GLY A 674 -12.42 0.47 -18.14
N GLY A 675 -12.58 1.71 -17.67
CA GLY A 675 -11.70 2.82 -18.00
C GLY A 675 -11.35 3.61 -16.75
N ARG A 676 -10.11 4.09 -16.68
CA ARG A 676 -9.62 4.99 -15.64
C ARG A 676 -8.97 6.20 -16.29
N TRP A 677 -9.40 7.40 -15.94
CA TRP A 677 -8.73 8.64 -16.28
C TRP A 677 -8.24 9.33 -15.02
N ARG A 678 -6.96 9.65 -14.96
CA ARG A 678 -6.33 10.37 -13.84
C ARG A 678 -5.73 11.68 -14.32
N PHE A 679 -5.77 12.67 -13.44
CA PHE A 679 -5.16 13.97 -13.62
C PHE A 679 -4.46 14.39 -12.33
N LEU A 680 -3.22 14.85 -12.45
CA LEU A 680 -2.47 15.46 -11.37
C LEU A 680 -2.02 16.85 -11.82
N GLY A 681 -2.21 17.85 -10.95
CA GLY A 681 -1.56 19.13 -11.12
C GLY A 681 -0.04 18.97 -11.08
N GLY A 682 0.68 19.87 -11.75
CA GLY A 682 2.12 19.75 -11.90
C GLY A 682 2.87 19.64 -10.58
N THR A 683 3.82 18.72 -10.50
CA THR A 683 4.61 18.42 -9.31
C THR A 683 5.74 19.43 -9.12
N PRO A 684 5.98 19.95 -7.91
CA PRO A 684 7.18 20.75 -7.63
C PRO A 684 8.45 19.92 -7.79
N TYR A 685 9.51 20.55 -8.28
CA TYR A 685 10.83 19.92 -8.31
C TYR A 685 11.94 20.93 -8.02
N THR A 686 13.09 20.40 -7.64
CA THR A 686 14.29 21.18 -7.33
C THR A 686 15.22 21.15 -8.55
N PRO A 687 15.68 22.30 -9.05
CA PRO A 687 16.61 22.34 -10.19
C PRO A 687 18.00 21.85 -9.80
N TYR A 688 18.85 21.57 -10.79
CA TYR A 688 20.25 21.21 -10.56
C TYR A 688 21.14 22.42 -10.31
N ASP A 689 22.14 22.23 -9.46
CA ASP A 689 23.31 23.11 -9.38
C ASP A 689 24.27 22.72 -10.50
N VAL A 690 24.19 23.42 -11.64
CA VAL A 690 24.99 23.13 -12.83
C VAL A 690 26.49 23.35 -12.57
N GLU A 691 26.83 24.34 -11.75
CA GLU A 691 28.22 24.64 -11.44
C GLU A 691 28.83 23.50 -10.61
N GLU A 692 28.21 23.10 -9.51
CA GLU A 692 28.72 21.97 -8.70
C GLU A 692 28.66 20.64 -9.46
N SER A 693 27.63 20.44 -10.30
CA SER A 693 27.52 19.22 -11.12
C SER A 693 28.63 19.11 -12.15
N SER A 694 29.08 20.24 -12.73
CA SER A 694 30.11 20.21 -13.79
C SER A 694 31.51 19.87 -13.28
N LEU A 695 31.79 19.99 -11.98
CA LEU A 695 33.10 19.65 -11.43
C LEU A 695 33.41 18.17 -11.61
N ILE A 696 34.55 17.85 -12.24
CA ILE A 696 35.00 16.47 -12.49
C ILE A 696 35.10 15.69 -11.17
N SER A 697 35.60 16.34 -10.11
CA SER A 697 35.72 15.75 -8.77
C SER A 697 34.37 15.34 -8.15
N ASN A 698 33.27 15.99 -8.55
CA ASN A 698 31.92 15.65 -8.10
C ASN A 698 31.28 14.63 -9.03
N TRP A 699 31.37 14.85 -10.35
CA TRP A 699 30.74 14.02 -11.35
C TRP A 699 31.27 12.59 -11.34
N ASP A 700 32.60 12.41 -11.32
CA ASP A 700 33.21 11.08 -11.36
C ASP A 700 32.87 10.22 -10.12
N LEU A 701 32.52 10.85 -9.00
CA LEU A 701 32.11 10.14 -7.78
C LEU A 701 30.60 9.83 -7.73
N ARG A 702 29.78 10.62 -8.42
CA ARG A 702 28.30 10.56 -8.33
C ARG A 702 27.64 9.91 -9.53
N GLY A 703 28.19 10.09 -10.72
CA GLY A 703 27.58 9.72 -12.01
C GLY A 703 26.29 10.47 -12.34
N GLN A 704 25.89 11.46 -11.54
CA GLN A 704 24.61 12.17 -11.64
C GLN A 704 24.74 13.62 -11.16
N PRO A 705 23.88 14.53 -11.65
CA PRO A 705 23.88 15.92 -11.23
C PRO A 705 23.48 16.12 -9.76
N ILE A 706 23.93 17.24 -9.19
CA ILE A 706 23.65 17.68 -7.81
C ILE A 706 22.44 18.63 -7.84
N LEU A 707 21.49 18.44 -6.91
CA LEU A 707 20.35 19.33 -6.74
C LEU A 707 20.73 20.61 -5.99
N ASP A 708 20.22 21.76 -6.45
CA ASP A 708 20.35 23.03 -5.72
C ASP A 708 19.24 23.16 -4.66
N PHE A 709 19.55 22.72 -3.45
CA PHE A 709 18.61 22.78 -2.33
C PHE A 709 18.34 24.20 -1.80
N ASN A 710 19.06 25.24 -2.24
CA ASN A 710 18.64 26.63 -1.97
C ASN A 710 17.41 27.02 -2.80
N GLN A 711 17.17 26.30 -3.90
CA GLN A 711 16.02 26.46 -4.79
C GLN A 711 15.02 25.30 -4.66
N ILE A 712 14.98 24.64 -3.49
CA ILE A 712 14.11 23.49 -3.24
C ILE A 712 12.66 23.77 -3.67
N ASN A 713 12.14 22.92 -4.56
CA ASN A 713 10.75 22.94 -5.04
C ASN A 713 10.26 24.28 -5.61
N THR A 714 11.19 25.11 -6.12
CA THR A 714 10.86 26.41 -6.72
C THR A 714 10.29 26.27 -8.13
N GLN A 715 10.62 25.18 -8.83
CA GLN A 715 10.11 24.87 -10.17
C GLN A 715 8.92 23.92 -10.11
N ARG A 716 8.15 23.85 -11.20
CA ARG A 716 6.97 22.98 -11.29
C ARG A 716 6.76 22.47 -12.72
N LEU A 717 6.53 21.18 -12.84
CA LEU A 717 6.22 20.52 -14.11
C LEU A 717 4.83 20.94 -14.63
N SER A 718 4.55 20.64 -15.89
CA SER A 718 3.20 20.69 -16.43
C SER A 718 2.26 19.66 -15.77
N ALA A 719 0.95 19.84 -15.97
CA ALA A 719 -0.04 18.91 -15.45
C ALA A 719 0.05 17.56 -16.17
N PHE A 720 -0.19 16.48 -15.42
CA PHE A 720 -0.17 15.12 -15.94
C PHE A 720 -1.59 14.57 -16.10
N HIS A 721 -1.83 13.82 -17.18
CA HIS A 721 -3.04 13.02 -17.29
C HIS A 721 -2.80 11.69 -18.00
N GLN A 722 -3.53 10.64 -17.60
CA GLN A 722 -3.43 9.30 -18.21
C GLN A 722 -4.80 8.63 -18.30
N LEU A 723 -5.09 7.99 -19.45
CA LEU A 723 -6.22 7.06 -19.62
C LEU A 723 -5.73 5.62 -19.66
N ASP A 724 -6.31 4.77 -18.83
CA ASP A 724 -6.11 3.33 -18.85
C ASP A 724 -7.41 2.63 -19.22
N LEU A 725 -7.31 1.56 -20.00
CA LEU A 725 -8.44 0.80 -20.49
C LEU A 725 -8.25 -0.67 -20.19
N ARG A 726 -9.31 -1.35 -19.79
CA ARG A 726 -9.28 -2.77 -19.46
C ARG A 726 -10.49 -3.51 -20.01
N VAL A 727 -10.25 -4.70 -20.52
CA VAL A 727 -11.26 -5.63 -21.01
C VAL A 727 -11.04 -6.99 -20.35
N ASP A 728 -12.05 -7.52 -19.67
CA ASP A 728 -12.04 -8.87 -19.10
C ASP A 728 -13.09 -9.76 -19.77
N LYS A 729 -12.79 -11.06 -19.84
CA LYS A 729 -13.68 -12.10 -20.33
C LYS A 729 -13.55 -13.36 -19.50
N LYS A 730 -14.69 -13.78 -18.92
CA LYS A 730 -14.76 -14.94 -18.02
C LYS A 730 -15.53 -16.12 -18.63
N TYR A 731 -14.99 -17.32 -18.45
CA TYR A 731 -15.59 -18.60 -18.81
C TYR A 731 -15.70 -19.49 -17.59
N TYR A 732 -16.84 -20.14 -17.41
CA TYR A 732 -17.10 -21.05 -16.29
C TYR A 732 -17.33 -22.46 -16.84
N PHE A 733 -16.43 -23.38 -16.53
CA PHE A 733 -16.54 -24.80 -16.85
C PHE A 733 -16.84 -25.59 -15.57
N PRO A 734 -17.33 -26.83 -15.66
CA PRO A 734 -17.72 -27.61 -14.48
C PRO A 734 -16.59 -27.90 -13.48
N LYS A 735 -15.33 -27.88 -13.91
CA LYS A 735 -14.15 -28.23 -13.08
C LYS A 735 -13.11 -27.12 -12.99
N TRP A 736 -13.29 -26.03 -13.73
CA TRP A 736 -12.33 -24.94 -13.77
C TRP A 736 -12.99 -23.68 -14.33
N SER A 737 -12.38 -22.52 -14.08
CA SER A 737 -12.78 -21.26 -14.71
C SER A 737 -11.58 -20.57 -15.32
N LEU A 738 -11.84 -19.75 -16.35
CA LEU A 738 -10.84 -18.97 -17.06
C LEU A 738 -11.27 -17.51 -17.08
N ASN A 739 -10.44 -16.63 -16.56
CA ASN A 739 -10.52 -15.20 -16.84
C ASN A 739 -9.30 -14.83 -17.69
N TRP A 740 -9.52 -14.20 -18.84
CA TRP A 740 -8.44 -13.49 -19.52
C TRP A 740 -8.80 -12.02 -19.63
N TYR A 741 -7.76 -11.19 -19.62
CA TYR A 741 -7.92 -9.75 -19.74
C TYR A 741 -6.85 -9.13 -20.60
N VAL A 742 -7.21 -7.99 -21.19
CA VAL A 742 -6.29 -7.06 -21.83
C VAL A 742 -6.40 -5.74 -21.08
N ASP A 743 -5.26 -5.22 -20.61
CA ASP A 743 -5.14 -3.95 -19.91
C ASP A 743 -4.15 -3.08 -20.69
N ILE A 744 -4.53 -1.84 -21.01
CA ILE A 744 -3.70 -0.89 -21.75
C ILE A 744 -3.55 0.32 -20.87
N GLN A 745 -2.35 0.49 -20.32
CA GLN A 745 -2.01 1.71 -19.60
C GLN A 745 -1.57 2.79 -20.58
N ASN A 746 -1.91 4.04 -20.27
CA ASN A 746 -1.59 5.21 -21.09
C ASN A 746 -2.07 5.09 -22.55
N ALA A 747 -3.35 4.79 -22.74
CA ALA A 747 -3.96 4.42 -24.02
C ALA A 747 -3.81 5.47 -25.15
N TYR A 748 -3.55 6.75 -24.83
CA TYR A 748 -3.28 7.79 -25.83
C TYR A 748 -1.81 8.24 -25.87
N ASN A 749 -0.91 7.48 -25.23
CA ASN A 749 0.52 7.76 -25.15
C ASN A 749 0.85 9.20 -24.69
N TYR A 750 0.35 9.60 -23.53
CA TYR A 750 0.78 10.85 -22.92
C TYR A 750 2.26 10.80 -22.60
N GLU A 751 3.01 11.80 -23.03
CA GLU A 751 4.39 12.05 -22.62
C GLU A 751 4.37 13.09 -21.50
N ALA A 752 4.56 12.64 -20.27
CA ALA A 752 4.59 13.53 -19.11
C ALA A 752 5.97 14.17 -19.00
N GLU A 753 6.02 15.50 -19.02
CA GLU A 753 7.23 16.27 -18.74
C GLU A 753 7.83 15.84 -17.40
N GLN A 754 9.12 15.51 -17.41
CA GLN A 754 9.95 15.33 -16.23
C GLN A 754 10.97 16.47 -16.17
N PRO A 755 11.69 16.66 -15.04
CA PRO A 755 12.85 17.53 -15.04
C PRO A 755 13.84 17.05 -16.11
N ASP A 756 14.25 17.97 -17.00
CA ASP A 756 15.28 17.73 -18.02
C ASP A 756 16.51 17.08 -17.37
N LEU A 757 17.10 16.08 -18.03
CA LEU A 757 18.30 15.44 -17.53
C LEU A 757 19.51 16.30 -17.85
N LEU A 758 20.35 16.56 -16.85
CA LEU A 758 21.65 17.19 -17.05
C LEU A 758 22.69 16.09 -17.26
N VAL A 759 23.23 16.02 -18.47
CA VAL A 759 24.16 14.96 -18.90
C VAL A 759 25.47 15.55 -19.44
N PRO A 760 26.58 14.79 -19.39
CA PRO A 760 27.85 15.23 -19.95
C PRO A 760 27.80 15.24 -21.47
N VAL A 761 28.49 16.20 -22.09
CA VAL A 761 28.71 16.19 -23.54
C VAL A 761 29.80 15.17 -23.85
N ARG A 762 29.52 14.24 -24.76
CA ARG A 762 30.49 13.23 -25.22
C ARG A 762 31.08 13.57 -26.59
N ASP A 763 32.27 13.07 -26.87
CA ASP A 763 32.90 13.14 -28.20
C ASP A 763 32.54 11.93 -29.08
N GLU A 764 33.09 11.85 -30.29
CA GLU A 764 32.83 10.75 -31.25
C GLU A 764 33.30 9.38 -30.75
N ASN A 765 34.18 9.34 -29.75
CA ASN A 765 34.65 8.11 -29.11
C ASN A 765 33.81 7.74 -27.87
N GLY A 766 32.84 8.57 -27.47
CA GLY A 766 32.02 8.38 -26.28
C GLY A 766 32.64 8.94 -24.99
N ASP A 767 33.81 9.58 -25.06
CA ASP A 767 34.48 10.17 -23.92
C ASP A 767 33.83 11.50 -23.51
N ILE A 768 33.74 11.77 -22.21
CA ILE A 768 33.18 13.02 -21.70
C ILE A 768 34.12 14.18 -21.99
N LYS A 769 33.59 15.26 -22.58
CA LYS A 769 34.35 16.47 -22.89
C LYS A 769 34.62 17.30 -21.65
N VAL A 770 35.89 17.57 -21.40
CA VAL A 770 36.36 18.57 -20.44
C VAL A 770 36.12 19.97 -21.00
N ASP A 771 35.74 20.93 -20.15
CA ASP A 771 35.58 22.33 -20.55
C ASP A 771 36.94 22.91 -20.98
N PRO A 772 37.06 23.42 -22.22
CA PRO A 772 38.32 23.99 -22.71
C PRO A 772 38.76 25.25 -21.96
N ASN A 773 37.84 25.91 -21.23
CA ASN A 773 38.13 27.10 -20.44
C ASN A 773 38.40 26.80 -18.96
N ASP A 774 37.95 25.64 -18.45
CA ASP A 774 38.17 25.18 -17.08
C ASP A 774 38.40 23.66 -17.04
N PRO A 775 39.67 23.20 -17.06
CA PRO A 775 40.01 21.77 -17.06
C PRO A 775 39.55 20.99 -15.83
N SER A 776 39.03 21.66 -14.78
CA SER A 776 38.45 20.99 -13.62
C SER A 776 36.99 20.58 -13.82
N ARG A 777 36.39 20.91 -14.98
CA ARG A 777 34.96 20.74 -15.27
C ARG A 777 34.70 19.95 -16.54
N TYR A 778 33.59 19.23 -16.56
CA TYR A 778 32.99 18.68 -17.77
C TYR A 778 32.01 19.68 -18.39
N GLN A 779 31.92 19.63 -19.73
CA GLN A 779 30.82 20.28 -20.44
C GLN A 779 29.54 19.48 -20.20
N LEU A 780 28.50 20.14 -19.72
CA LEU A 780 27.18 19.54 -19.50
C LEU A 780 26.16 20.14 -20.47
N LYS A 781 25.13 19.35 -20.80
CA LYS A 781 23.97 19.78 -21.59
C LYS A 781 22.69 19.26 -20.94
N PHE A 782 21.60 19.99 -21.11
CA PHE A 782 20.26 19.48 -20.80
C PHE A 782 19.75 18.67 -21.99
N ILE A 783 19.12 17.54 -21.70
CA ILE A 783 18.33 16.76 -22.65
C ILE A 783 16.90 16.66 -22.12
N GLU A 784 15.94 16.71 -23.03
CA GLU A 784 14.52 16.56 -22.69
C GLU A 784 14.30 15.22 -22.00
N ASN A 785 13.39 15.20 -21.03
CA ASN A 785 13.07 14.00 -20.28
C ASN A 785 11.56 13.86 -20.19
N THR A 786 11.03 12.80 -20.78
CA THR A 786 9.61 12.48 -20.71
C THR A 786 9.38 11.13 -20.06
N ALA A 787 8.25 10.99 -19.39
CA ALA A 787 7.76 9.73 -18.86
C ALA A 787 6.40 9.42 -19.47
N GLY A 788 6.33 8.32 -20.20
CA GLY A 788 5.11 7.92 -20.87
C GLY A 788 5.37 6.82 -21.86
N THR A 789 4.64 5.72 -21.77
CA THR A 789 4.59 4.76 -22.88
C THR A 789 3.30 3.98 -22.81
N ILE A 790 2.82 3.48 -23.95
CA ILE A 790 1.70 2.55 -23.99
C ILE A 790 2.18 1.21 -23.44
N LEU A 791 1.58 0.74 -22.34
CA LEU A 791 1.91 -0.58 -21.76
C LEU A 791 0.73 -1.53 -21.93
N PRO A 792 0.69 -2.34 -23.00
CA PRO A 792 -0.29 -3.40 -23.15
C PRO A 792 0.09 -4.59 -22.25
N THR A 793 -0.91 -5.14 -21.59
CA THR A 793 -0.80 -6.31 -20.72
C THR A 793 -1.87 -7.31 -21.10
N VAL A 794 -1.49 -8.56 -21.27
CA VAL A 794 -2.42 -9.70 -21.35
C VAL A 794 -2.23 -10.52 -20.10
N GLY A 795 -3.31 -10.81 -19.39
CA GLY A 795 -3.27 -11.72 -18.26
C GLY A 795 -4.28 -12.84 -18.37
N ILE A 796 -3.92 -13.98 -17.79
CA ILE A 796 -4.71 -15.21 -17.79
C ILE A 796 -4.77 -15.73 -16.36
N ILE A 797 -5.97 -16.01 -15.87
CA ILE A 797 -6.24 -16.56 -14.55
C ILE A 797 -7.06 -17.82 -14.75
N VAL A 798 -6.56 -18.93 -14.21
CA VAL A 798 -7.21 -20.24 -14.24
C VAL A 798 -7.42 -20.70 -12.81
N GLU A 799 -8.66 -21.03 -12.47
CA GLU A 799 -9.03 -21.58 -11.16
C GLU A 799 -9.55 -23.00 -11.32
N PHE A 800 -9.16 -23.90 -10.42
CA PHE A 800 -9.52 -25.32 -10.38
C PHE A 800 -10.24 -25.67 -9.09
#